data_AF-A0A259T929-F1
#
_entry.id   AF-A0A259T929-F1
#
_cell.length_a   1.000
_cell.length_b   1.000
_cell.length_c   1.000
_cell.angle_alpha   90.00
_cell.angle_beta   90.00
_cell.angle_gamma   90.00
#
_symmetry.space_group_name_H-M   'P 1'
#
loop_
_entity.id
_entity.type
_entity.pdbx_description
1 polymer ?
#
loop_
_entity_poly.entity_id
_entity_poly.type
_entity_poly.pdbx_seq_one_letter_code
_entity_poly.pdbx_strand_id
1 'polypeptide(L)'
;MKGSIRMDRSHCCTRGLMSPADQRVDSIDFIFLGGNIKMSLKGKSISILSAAALLGALVPHVSADAPLSDISNSYAKDAINELVSKGIIHGTGDGKFNPASGIQRQDFAVILANALQLDLSHPPGTPTFKDVPKENYAYAAVEAAFKAGLFKGMGNGIFGAGQNLTREQMAVIFVNALGVNPAGKGGNLTFSDAASISAWAKDAVAVAVELGLIHGYPDGTFNPGNQASRQDAALVTVQFLNDKAKADEGSIQPPVVSPTTPLPTPTPTPTPTPTPTPSTPSSGGDASSGGGEGTPHQNPDQAAAEPVIAEIAALPAKANIKLSDKPAIVQARAHYDALTDSQKTRVGNIAKLTDAEQTIAVLEAQAALDEQAAAPVRAEIASLPAKADVTLSDKGAVSEARTHYATLTDAQKALVGDIAKLTEAEQAIADLEAQAALDEAAAAPVREELAALPAKADVKLSDKPTVTEARAHYDALTDAQKALVGDIAKLTEAEQAIGELEAQAALDEAAAAPVREEIAALTAKADIKLTDEPAVTSARAHYDDLTDSQKTRVGDIARLTDAEQTIAELEAQAALDEQAAAPVLEEIAALPAKADIKLTDKPTVTQARAHYDALTDAQRALVGNIAKLTDAEQAIAELEAQAALDEAAAAPVREELAALPAKADVKLSDKPTVTQARAHYHALTDTQKALVGDIAKLTEAEQAIAELEAQAALDEQAAAPIRGEIAALPAKADIKLTDEPAVMAIRAHYAALTDSQKTRVGDIAKLTDAEDMIRDLKIVAAAKGNLQVVYNGVAEKIALPSAQDGATIAWSLKDPVQSSIVDITTGSVQREGLNENTDVVLITNIAAGAASDTKEISIRVKAINGEPETITSKAIADFDFSTIYATQARGESFKVDTTNFQSEPKHFTISDGKITIPVDLTWNIPLGEFTAGQVVGSAVDSFIQDYCNAHGIDLGNRTLGAVGFGDTFSIFAFSTGSESSVTLGGPDWQYFFPQSQYNGTDIDHSKNRTFNVSDGEHTAIVTLDWQYATIEALVGVINRQLQGASVSATAETVNANQFKLVANSTDILLSVSGADENQFFEE
;
A
#
# COMPACT_ATOMS: atom_id res chain seq x y z
N MET A 1 29.77 -32.35 17.16
CA MET A 1 30.62 -32.28 15.94
C MET A 1 30.61 -30.83 15.43
N LYS A 2 31.61 -30.39 14.64
CA LYS A 2 31.67 -29.08 13.97
C LYS A 2 32.17 -29.27 12.53
N GLY A 3 31.73 -28.45 11.57
CA GLY A 3 32.20 -28.47 10.18
C GLY A 3 31.72 -27.24 9.38
N SER A 4 32.47 -26.88 8.32
CA SER A 4 32.28 -25.72 7.41
C SER A 4 32.56 -24.33 8.03
N ILE A 5 33.51 -23.47 7.60
CA ILE A 5 34.45 -23.42 6.44
C ILE A 5 33.69 -23.23 5.09
N ARG A 6 33.86 -22.23 4.20
CA ARG A 6 34.71 -21.00 3.98
C ARG A 6 33.77 -19.87 3.45
N MET A 7 34.08 -18.56 3.36
CA MET A 7 35.27 -17.71 3.59
C MET A 7 36.32 -17.54 2.45
N ASP A 8 36.18 -16.49 1.63
CA ASP A 8 37.19 -15.82 0.75
C ASP A 8 36.78 -14.31 0.66
N ARG A 9 37.60 -13.31 1.01
CA ARG A 9 38.64 -12.55 0.26
C ARG A 9 38.15 -11.73 -0.96
N SER A 10 38.76 -10.61 -1.36
CA SER A 10 39.43 -9.49 -0.64
C SER A 10 39.86 -8.40 -1.63
N HIS A 11 39.67 -7.12 -1.27
CA HIS A 11 40.41 -5.90 -1.67
C HIS A 11 41.25 -5.88 -2.98
N CYS A 12 40.91 -4.97 -3.92
CA CYS A 12 41.71 -3.73 -4.18
C CYS A 12 41.26 -2.92 -5.42
N CYS A 13 40.98 -1.62 -5.25
CA CYS A 13 41.54 -0.53 -6.07
C CYS A 13 41.28 0.84 -5.41
N THR A 14 41.96 1.92 -5.82
CA THR A 14 42.08 3.16 -5.03
C THR A 14 42.12 4.45 -5.87
N ARG A 15 41.86 5.61 -5.21
CA ARG A 15 41.69 7.00 -5.73
C ARG A 15 40.27 7.27 -6.29
N GLY A 16 39.55 8.35 -5.94
CA GLY A 16 39.76 9.37 -4.89
C GLY A 16 40.04 10.79 -5.42
N LEU A 17 39.07 11.70 -5.23
CA LEU A 17 39.18 13.16 -5.44
C LEU A 17 38.16 13.93 -4.56
N MET A 18 38.32 15.25 -4.50
CA MET A 18 37.90 16.22 -3.47
C MET A 18 36.39 16.39 -3.11
N SER A 19 36.22 16.94 -1.90
CA SER A 19 35.03 17.40 -1.14
C SER A 19 34.40 18.71 -1.69
N PRO A 20 33.28 19.26 -1.15
CA PRO A 20 31.97 18.67 -0.75
C PRO A 20 30.73 19.46 -1.25
N ALA A 21 29.53 18.87 -1.14
CA ALA A 21 28.27 19.63 -0.98
C ALA A 21 27.15 18.83 -0.27
N ASP A 22 26.43 19.52 0.62
CA ASP A 22 25.14 19.22 1.27
C ASP A 22 24.89 17.92 2.10
N GLN A 23 23.77 17.91 2.85
CA GLN A 23 23.55 17.07 4.03
C GLN A 23 22.46 15.98 3.90
N ARG A 24 22.55 15.01 4.82
CA ARG A 24 21.74 13.78 4.99
C ARG A 24 20.25 14.06 5.27
N VAL A 25 19.29 13.20 4.91
CA VAL A 25 18.91 11.88 5.52
C VAL A 25 18.86 11.95 7.08
N ASP A 26 17.81 11.51 7.78
CA ASP A 26 17.40 10.12 8.00
C ASP A 26 16.01 10.00 8.69
N SER A 27 15.43 8.80 8.70
CA SER A 27 14.37 8.36 9.63
C SER A 27 14.95 7.42 10.70
N ILE A 28 14.10 6.79 11.52
CA ILE A 28 14.34 5.62 12.44
C ILE A 28 14.24 5.93 13.95
N ASP A 29 13.77 4.91 14.66
CA ASP A 29 13.43 4.77 16.07
C ASP A 29 14.58 5.02 17.06
N PHE A 30 14.22 5.13 18.34
CA PHE A 30 15.18 5.20 19.46
C PHE A 30 14.91 4.14 20.53
N ILE A 31 15.91 3.28 20.76
CA ILE A 31 16.04 2.45 21.96
C ILE A 31 17.09 3.08 22.89
N PHE A 32 16.89 2.94 24.22
CA PHE A 32 17.74 3.50 25.27
C PHE A 32 19.21 3.06 25.23
N LEU A 33 20.13 3.97 25.60
CA LEU A 33 21.22 3.70 26.57
C LEU A 33 21.88 5.02 27.06
N GLY A 34 22.04 5.18 28.37
CA GLY A 34 22.36 6.44 29.05
C GLY A 34 23.81 6.95 28.98
N GLY A 35 24.12 8.10 29.61
CA GLY A 35 25.53 8.51 29.73
C GLY A 35 26.03 9.89 30.18
N ASN A 36 25.29 10.74 30.91
CA ASN A 36 25.83 11.88 31.70
C ASN A 36 26.57 13.08 31.00
N ILE A 37 26.79 14.13 31.82
CA ILE A 37 27.73 15.28 31.70
C ILE A 37 27.30 16.54 30.88
N LYS A 38 26.74 17.49 31.63
CA LYS A 38 27.00 18.96 31.69
C LYS A 38 27.49 19.77 30.46
N MET A 39 26.89 20.97 30.40
CA MET A 39 27.50 22.32 30.23
C MET A 39 27.38 23.09 28.90
N SER A 40 26.54 24.13 28.96
CA SER A 40 26.83 25.52 28.54
C SER A 40 26.84 25.87 27.04
N LEU A 41 25.77 26.53 26.58
CA LEU A 41 25.75 27.28 25.32
C LEU A 41 26.54 28.59 25.45
N LYS A 42 27.51 28.82 24.56
CA LYS A 42 27.99 30.18 24.22
C LYS A 42 27.16 30.71 23.05
N GLY A 43 26.32 31.71 23.29
CA GLY A 43 25.39 32.25 22.30
C GLY A 43 25.97 33.29 21.34
N LYS A 44 25.08 33.88 20.51
CA LYS A 44 25.35 35.07 19.71
C LYS A 44 24.28 36.15 19.92
N SER A 45 24.69 37.18 20.64
CA SER A 45 24.20 38.56 20.69
C SER A 45 24.12 39.20 19.29
N ILE A 46 23.45 40.33 19.01
CA ILE A 46 22.56 41.23 19.77
C ILE A 46 21.83 42.17 18.77
N SER A 47 20.72 42.81 19.17
CA SER A 47 20.37 44.16 18.69
C SER A 47 19.53 44.90 19.74
N ILE A 48 19.69 46.23 19.84
CA ILE A 48 19.34 47.07 21.00
C ILE A 48 18.70 48.38 20.54
N LEU A 49 17.66 48.85 21.25
CA LEU A 49 17.45 50.25 21.69
C LEU A 49 16.17 50.35 22.56
N SER A 50 15.98 51.34 23.45
CA SER A 50 16.65 51.53 24.75
C SER A 50 15.97 52.66 25.55
N ALA A 51 15.42 52.42 26.75
CA ALA A 51 15.26 53.43 27.83
C ALA A 51 14.79 52.79 29.17
N ALA A 52 15.42 53.22 30.26
CA ALA A 52 15.37 52.64 31.61
C ALA A 52 14.06 52.81 32.42
N ALA A 53 13.81 51.87 33.37
CA ALA A 53 13.80 52.19 34.81
C ALA A 53 13.71 50.94 35.73
N LEU A 54 14.35 51.06 36.91
CA LEU A 54 14.17 50.30 38.16
C LEU A 54 14.50 48.78 38.25
N LEU A 55 14.87 48.39 39.48
CA LEU A 55 15.10 47.00 39.90
C LEU A 55 13.78 46.33 40.28
N GLY A 56 13.60 45.07 39.87
CA GLY A 56 12.53 44.18 40.33
C GLY A 56 12.92 42.73 40.06
N ALA A 57 12.70 41.84 41.02
CA ALA A 57 13.06 40.43 40.88
C ALA A 57 11.94 39.64 40.19
N LEU A 58 12.29 38.81 39.20
CA LEU A 58 11.51 37.62 38.88
C LEU A 58 12.33 36.38 39.28
N VAL A 59 12.14 35.98 40.52
CA VAL A 59 12.06 34.54 40.83
C VAL A 59 10.87 34.00 40.01
N PRO A 60 10.92 32.81 39.39
CA PRO A 60 9.70 32.20 38.86
C PRO A 60 8.71 32.09 40.02
N HIS A 61 7.56 32.75 39.88
CA HIS A 61 6.57 32.81 40.94
C HIS A 61 6.13 31.37 41.26
N VAL A 62 6.22 30.97 42.54
CA VAL A 62 5.37 29.87 43.00
C VAL A 62 3.95 30.35 42.75
N SER A 63 3.24 29.69 41.83
CA SER A 63 1.83 29.98 41.65
C SER A 63 1.12 29.56 42.93
N ALA A 64 0.30 30.45 43.49
CA ALA A 64 -0.77 29.96 44.34
C ALA A 64 -1.63 29.02 43.49
N ASP A 65 -1.96 27.85 44.04
CA ASP A 65 -2.84 26.91 43.35
C ASP A 65 -4.23 27.54 43.20
N ALA A 66 -4.96 27.16 42.15
CA ALA A 66 -6.28 27.72 41.88
C ALA A 66 -7.25 27.28 42.99
N PRO A 67 -8.10 28.17 43.53
CA PRO A 67 -9.03 27.81 44.60
C PRO A 67 -10.00 26.73 44.12
N LEU A 68 -9.99 25.59 44.82
CA LEU A 68 -10.77 24.40 44.45
C LEU A 68 -12.26 24.73 44.37
N SER A 69 -12.83 24.53 43.19
CA SER A 69 -14.15 25.03 42.81
C SER A 69 -15.33 24.30 43.46
N ASP A 70 -15.13 23.04 43.86
CA ASP A 70 -16.16 22.08 44.27
C ASP A 70 -16.22 21.81 45.78
N ILE A 71 -15.18 22.18 46.54
CA ILE A 71 -15.11 21.92 47.99
C ILE A 71 -16.02 22.82 48.84
N SER A 72 -16.70 23.81 48.26
CA SER A 72 -17.48 24.81 49.01
C SER A 72 -18.62 24.22 49.85
N ASN A 73 -19.12 23.03 49.49
CA ASN A 73 -20.17 22.30 50.20
C ASN A 73 -19.65 21.06 50.98
N SER A 74 -18.33 20.82 51.03
CA SER A 74 -17.75 19.71 51.79
C SER A 74 -17.59 20.09 53.27
N TYR A 75 -17.93 19.18 54.18
CA TYR A 75 -17.66 19.36 55.60
C TYR A 75 -16.17 19.33 55.95
N ALA A 76 -15.32 18.75 55.10
CA ALA A 76 -13.87 18.73 55.27
C ALA A 76 -13.15 19.88 54.55
N LYS A 77 -13.88 20.88 54.04
CA LYS A 77 -13.34 21.99 53.23
C LYS A 77 -12.06 22.60 53.79
N ASP A 78 -12.02 22.87 55.09
CA ASP A 78 -10.88 23.54 55.72
C ASP A 78 -9.68 22.59 55.87
N ALA A 79 -9.92 21.30 56.17
CA ALA A 79 -8.88 20.28 56.17
C ALA A 79 -8.30 20.02 54.77
N ILE A 80 -9.15 20.05 53.73
CA ILE A 80 -8.72 19.95 52.33
C ILE A 80 -7.83 21.14 51.98
N ASN A 81 -8.26 22.38 52.27
CA ASN A 81 -7.46 23.58 52.05
C ASN A 81 -6.12 23.54 52.80
N GLU A 82 -6.11 23.06 54.04
CA GLU A 82 -4.89 22.93 54.85
C GLU A 82 -3.89 21.97 54.19
N LEU A 83 -4.31 20.76 53.83
CA LEU A 83 -3.42 19.77 53.21
C LEU A 83 -2.95 20.18 51.81
N VAL A 84 -3.79 20.87 51.04
CA VAL A 84 -3.40 21.46 49.74
C VAL A 84 -2.36 22.56 49.94
N SER A 85 -2.55 23.45 50.92
CA SER A 85 -1.58 24.50 51.25
C SER A 85 -0.23 23.95 51.74
N LYS A 86 -0.24 22.75 52.32
CA LYS A 86 0.95 21.99 52.75
C LYS A 86 1.57 21.12 51.63
N GLY A 87 0.96 21.03 50.46
CA GLY A 87 1.40 20.17 49.35
C GLY A 87 1.26 18.67 49.63
N ILE A 88 0.41 18.28 50.60
CA ILE A 88 0.24 16.89 51.04
C ILE A 88 -0.79 16.16 50.15
N ILE A 89 -1.85 16.85 49.75
CA ILE A 89 -2.89 16.35 48.85
C ILE A 89 -3.11 17.31 47.68
N HIS A 90 -3.46 16.78 46.51
CA HIS A 90 -3.77 17.56 45.32
C HIS A 90 -5.21 17.31 44.86
N GLY A 91 -5.74 18.27 44.09
CA GLY A 91 -6.98 18.08 43.33
C GLY A 91 -6.85 17.00 42.24
N THR A 92 -7.97 16.57 41.68
CA THR A 92 -8.03 15.51 40.64
C THR A 92 -7.93 16.07 39.22
N GLY A 93 -7.34 17.26 39.05
CA GLY A 93 -7.40 18.05 37.81
C GLY A 93 -8.51 19.11 37.80
N ASP A 94 -8.54 19.93 36.74
CA ASP A 94 -9.58 20.92 36.41
C ASP A 94 -10.03 21.88 37.52
N GLY A 95 -9.17 22.16 38.51
CA GLY A 95 -9.53 22.99 39.67
C GLY A 95 -10.60 22.34 40.57
N LYS A 96 -10.64 21.00 40.64
CA LYS A 96 -11.57 20.21 41.44
C LYS A 96 -10.85 19.24 42.38
N PHE A 97 -11.51 18.89 43.47
CA PHE A 97 -11.02 17.93 44.46
C PHE A 97 -11.82 16.61 44.47
N ASN A 98 -13.05 16.62 43.97
CA ASN A 98 -14.05 15.56 44.04
C ASN A 98 -14.24 15.00 45.47
N PRO A 99 -14.64 15.84 46.45
CA PRO A 99 -14.62 15.50 47.87
C PRO A 99 -15.39 14.22 48.23
N ALA A 100 -16.53 13.98 47.58
CA ALA A 100 -17.39 12.83 47.87
C ALA A 100 -17.01 11.54 47.11
N SER A 101 -16.02 11.53 46.21
CA SER A 101 -15.61 10.29 45.55
C SER A 101 -14.85 9.39 46.51
N GLY A 102 -14.88 8.08 46.28
CA GLY A 102 -13.97 7.15 46.94
C GLY A 102 -12.51 7.53 46.69
N ILE A 103 -11.63 7.26 47.65
CA ILE A 103 -10.19 7.50 47.53
C ILE A 103 -9.45 6.23 47.09
N GLN A 104 -8.62 6.34 46.06
CA GLN A 104 -7.79 5.23 45.61
C GLN A 104 -6.64 4.95 46.58
N ARG A 105 -6.31 3.67 46.74
CA ARG A 105 -5.27 3.15 47.63
C ARG A 105 -3.88 3.72 47.31
N GLN A 106 -3.60 3.98 46.03
CA GLN A 106 -2.36 4.62 45.57
C GLN A 106 -2.30 6.13 45.87
N ASP A 107 -3.41 6.86 45.70
CA ASP A 107 -3.51 8.28 46.09
C ASP A 107 -3.29 8.43 47.60
N PHE A 108 -3.87 7.53 48.39
CA PHE A 108 -3.70 7.54 49.84
C PHE A 108 -2.26 7.20 50.28
N ALA A 109 -1.55 6.37 49.53
CA ALA A 109 -0.11 6.15 49.73
C ALA A 109 0.71 7.42 49.42
N VAL A 110 0.38 8.16 48.36
CA VAL A 110 0.99 9.48 48.05
C VAL A 110 0.73 10.48 49.18
N ILE A 111 -0.53 10.58 49.65
CA ILE A 111 -0.91 11.48 50.76
C ILE A 111 -0.12 11.16 52.03
N LEU A 112 -0.03 9.90 52.44
CA LEU A 112 0.70 9.51 53.65
C LEU A 112 2.21 9.66 53.50
N ALA A 113 2.77 9.36 52.33
CA ALA A 113 4.20 9.54 52.08
C ALA A 113 4.61 11.03 52.12
N ASN A 114 3.76 11.92 51.58
CA ASN A 114 3.95 13.37 51.68
C ASN A 114 3.74 13.88 53.12
N ALA A 115 2.68 13.43 53.80
CA ALA A 115 2.35 13.81 55.18
C ALA A 115 3.45 13.43 56.18
N LEU A 116 4.12 12.28 55.97
CA LEU A 116 5.21 11.78 56.79
C LEU A 116 6.61 12.13 56.26
N GLN A 117 6.70 12.89 55.16
CA GLN A 117 7.96 13.29 54.52
C GLN A 117 8.92 12.11 54.26
N LEU A 118 8.38 11.01 53.72
CA LEU A 118 9.16 9.81 53.41
C LEU A 118 10.15 10.05 52.24
N ASP A 119 11.23 9.28 52.18
CA ASP A 119 12.21 9.38 51.09
C ASP A 119 11.67 8.81 49.78
N LEU A 120 11.14 9.70 48.94
CA LEU A 120 10.69 9.42 47.57
C LEU A 120 11.85 9.42 46.54
N SER A 121 13.07 9.79 46.94
CA SER A 121 14.20 9.99 46.00
C SER A 121 15.02 8.73 45.71
N HIS A 122 14.83 7.66 46.50
CA HIS A 122 15.52 6.37 46.35
C HIS A 122 14.55 5.16 46.33
N PRO A 123 13.58 5.07 45.40
CA PRO A 123 12.79 3.87 45.20
C PRO A 123 13.65 2.69 44.71
N PRO A 124 13.22 1.43 44.91
CA PRO A 124 14.00 0.26 44.52
C PRO A 124 14.18 0.12 43.01
N GLY A 125 15.25 -0.58 42.61
CA GLY A 125 15.59 -0.85 41.21
C GLY A 125 14.63 -1.80 40.48
N THR A 126 13.74 -2.47 41.22
CA THR A 126 12.70 -3.38 40.74
C THR A 126 11.45 -3.14 41.59
N PRO A 127 10.23 -3.06 41.01
CA PRO A 127 9.01 -2.93 41.79
C PRO A 127 8.78 -4.10 42.74
N THR A 128 8.32 -3.80 43.95
CA THR A 128 7.81 -4.78 44.93
C THR A 128 6.43 -5.30 44.50
N PHE A 129 5.66 -4.48 43.77
CA PHE A 129 4.29 -4.78 43.34
C PHE A 129 4.16 -4.74 41.80
N LYS A 130 3.51 -5.76 41.23
CA LYS A 130 3.32 -5.92 39.77
C LYS A 130 2.40 -4.86 39.17
N ASP A 131 1.38 -4.46 39.93
CA ASP A 131 0.36 -3.47 39.57
C ASP A 131 0.82 -2.02 39.77
N VAL A 132 2.03 -1.81 40.30
CA VAL A 132 2.66 -0.48 40.45
C VAL A 132 4.02 -0.47 39.71
N PRO A 133 4.01 -0.45 38.37
CA PRO A 133 5.24 -0.32 37.58
C PRO A 133 5.92 1.03 37.82
N LYS A 134 7.19 1.17 37.44
CA LYS A 134 8.03 2.35 37.73
C LYS A 134 7.49 3.64 37.12
N GLU A 135 6.74 3.50 36.05
CA GLU A 135 6.11 4.53 35.24
C GLU A 135 4.82 5.08 35.89
N ASN A 136 4.29 4.41 36.92
CA ASN A 136 3.14 4.87 37.70
C ASN A 136 3.55 6.06 38.59
N TYR A 137 2.77 7.16 38.55
CA TYR A 137 3.02 8.37 39.36
C TYR A 137 3.13 8.09 40.88
N ALA A 138 2.44 7.05 41.38
CA ALA A 138 2.47 6.67 42.78
C ALA A 138 3.65 5.76 43.16
N TYR A 139 4.46 5.28 42.21
CA TYR A 139 5.49 4.25 42.43
C TYR A 139 6.41 4.55 43.62
N ALA A 140 7.07 5.72 43.62
CA ALA A 140 7.98 6.09 44.69
C ALA A 140 7.29 6.19 46.06
N ALA A 141 6.04 6.65 46.11
CA ALA A 141 5.27 6.77 47.34
C ALA A 141 4.76 5.42 47.86
N VAL A 142 4.33 4.52 46.97
CA VAL A 142 3.93 3.15 47.32
C VAL A 142 5.12 2.37 47.90
N GLU A 143 6.27 2.41 47.24
CA GLU A 143 7.49 1.74 47.71
C GLU A 143 7.98 2.34 49.04
N ALA A 144 7.95 3.66 49.21
CA ALA A 144 8.29 4.32 50.47
C ALA A 144 7.31 3.97 51.60
N ALA A 145 6.00 3.97 51.34
CA ALA A 145 4.97 3.65 52.33
C ALA A 145 4.93 2.16 52.71
N PHE A 146 5.28 1.26 51.78
CA PHE A 146 5.50 -0.16 52.07
C PHE A 146 6.77 -0.37 52.92
N LYS A 147 7.89 0.26 52.54
CA LYS A 147 9.16 0.24 53.29
C LYS A 147 9.02 0.82 54.70
N ALA A 148 8.11 1.78 54.90
CA ALA A 148 7.74 2.33 56.20
C ALA A 148 6.70 1.49 56.98
N GLY A 149 6.25 0.34 56.44
CA GLY A 149 5.31 -0.58 57.09
C GLY A 149 3.85 -0.14 57.14
N LEU A 150 3.49 0.96 56.45
CA LEU A 150 2.14 1.54 56.45
C LEU A 150 1.15 0.62 55.71
N PHE A 151 1.62 0.07 54.58
CA PHE A 151 0.92 -0.91 53.76
C PHE A 151 1.67 -2.25 53.77
N LYS A 152 0.95 -3.35 53.54
CA LYS A 152 1.50 -4.72 53.47
C LYS A 152 1.21 -5.44 52.13
N GLY A 153 0.75 -4.70 51.12
CA GLY A 153 0.17 -5.26 49.88
C GLY A 153 -1.20 -5.90 50.12
N MET A 154 -1.62 -6.77 49.20
CA MET A 154 -2.83 -7.61 49.30
C MET A 154 -2.56 -9.11 49.04
N GLY A 155 -1.29 -9.52 48.99
CA GLY A 155 -0.86 -10.85 48.54
C GLY A 155 -0.32 -10.86 47.10
N ASN A 156 0.23 -11.98 46.66
CA ASN A 156 0.66 -12.30 45.27
C ASN A 156 1.55 -11.27 44.52
N GLY A 157 2.14 -10.31 45.24
CA GLY A 157 2.88 -9.19 44.66
C GLY A 157 1.96 -8.08 44.11
N ILE A 158 0.77 -7.90 44.69
CA ILE A 158 -0.23 -6.89 44.30
C ILE A 158 -0.39 -5.86 45.43
N PHE A 159 -0.39 -4.57 45.09
CA PHE A 159 -0.61 -3.46 46.01
C PHE A 159 -2.10 -3.15 46.20
N GLY A 160 -2.87 -3.20 45.11
CA GLY A 160 -4.23 -2.68 44.99
C GLY A 160 -4.27 -1.32 44.28
N ALA A 161 -3.47 -1.14 43.23
CA ALA A 161 -3.50 0.03 42.35
C ALA A 161 -4.92 0.25 41.77
N GLY A 162 -5.33 1.51 41.63
CA GLY A 162 -6.67 1.90 41.16
C GLY A 162 -7.85 1.55 42.08
N GLN A 163 -7.70 0.65 43.07
CA GLN A 163 -8.80 0.25 43.96
C GLN A 163 -9.10 1.30 45.03
N ASN A 164 -10.39 1.49 45.36
CA ASN A 164 -10.82 2.38 46.44
C ASN A 164 -10.64 1.72 47.81
N LEU A 165 -10.15 2.48 48.79
CA LEU A 165 -10.00 2.01 50.16
C LEU A 165 -11.35 1.89 50.88
N THR A 166 -11.49 0.86 51.73
CA THR A 166 -12.59 0.79 52.70
C THR A 166 -12.25 1.56 53.99
N ARG A 167 -13.27 1.92 54.77
CA ARG A 167 -13.11 2.63 56.06
C ARG A 167 -12.29 1.82 57.07
N GLU A 168 -12.43 0.50 57.12
CA GLU A 168 -11.61 -0.35 58.00
C GLU A 168 -10.15 -0.46 57.53
N GLN A 169 -9.89 -0.48 56.22
CA GLN A 169 -8.52 -0.43 55.68
C GLN A 169 -7.84 0.90 56.02
N MET A 170 -8.56 2.03 55.86
CA MET A 170 -8.06 3.36 56.21
C MET A 170 -7.70 3.45 57.70
N ALA A 171 -8.52 2.88 58.59
CA ALA A 171 -8.23 2.81 60.03
C ALA A 171 -6.93 2.04 60.34
N VAL A 172 -6.75 0.85 59.74
CA VAL A 172 -5.54 0.04 59.91
C VAL A 172 -4.29 0.77 59.44
N ILE A 173 -4.34 1.46 58.29
CA ILE A 173 -3.18 2.17 57.75
C ILE A 173 -2.80 3.36 58.64
N PHE A 174 -3.75 4.14 59.16
CA PHE A 174 -3.44 5.22 60.10
C PHE A 174 -2.88 4.72 61.44
N VAL A 175 -3.36 3.59 61.95
CA VAL A 175 -2.82 3.00 63.19
C VAL A 175 -1.40 2.45 62.99
N ASN A 176 -1.11 1.83 61.84
CA ASN A 176 0.26 1.49 61.44
C ASN A 176 1.14 2.76 61.38
N ALA A 177 0.62 3.86 60.82
CA ALA A 177 1.33 5.14 60.70
C ALA A 177 1.62 5.85 62.02
N LEU A 178 0.85 5.56 63.08
CA LEU A 178 1.16 5.99 64.45
C LEU A 178 2.13 5.05 65.19
N GLY A 179 2.43 3.87 64.65
CA GLY A 179 3.26 2.86 65.31
C GLY A 179 2.64 2.26 66.58
N VAL A 180 1.34 2.43 66.80
CA VAL A 180 0.63 1.93 67.98
C VAL A 180 0.29 0.46 67.80
N ASN A 181 0.64 -0.39 68.77
CA ASN A 181 0.21 -1.80 68.79
C ASN A 181 -1.29 -1.89 69.10
N PRO A 182 -2.14 -2.45 68.21
CA PRO A 182 -3.58 -2.50 68.43
C PRO A 182 -4.06 -3.78 69.14
N ALA A 183 -3.18 -4.77 69.35
CA ALA A 183 -3.55 -6.13 69.73
C ALA A 183 -4.44 -6.21 70.99
N GLY A 184 -5.59 -6.88 70.86
CA GLY A 184 -6.55 -7.15 71.93
C GLY A 184 -7.55 -6.03 72.24
N LYS A 185 -7.54 -4.91 71.51
CA LYS A 185 -8.46 -3.77 71.78
C LYS A 185 -9.85 -3.91 71.14
N GLY A 186 -10.04 -4.80 70.17
CA GLY A 186 -11.25 -4.98 69.38
C GLY A 186 -12.50 -5.43 70.15
N GLY A 187 -12.38 -5.79 71.43
CA GLY A 187 -13.50 -6.12 72.31
C GLY A 187 -14.34 -4.93 72.78
N ASN A 188 -13.80 -3.70 72.70
CA ASN A 188 -14.44 -2.48 73.25
C ASN A 188 -15.29 -1.70 72.23
N LEU A 189 -15.53 -2.25 71.04
CA LEU A 189 -16.28 -1.59 69.97
C LEU A 189 -17.80 -1.65 70.21
N THR A 190 -18.43 -0.49 70.30
CA THR A 190 -19.85 -0.33 70.65
C THR A 190 -20.80 -0.09 69.46
N PHE A 191 -20.31 -0.16 68.23
CA PHE A 191 -21.13 0.04 67.03
C PHE A 191 -22.08 -1.13 66.78
N SER A 192 -23.26 -0.83 66.24
CA SER A 192 -24.30 -1.82 65.93
C SER A 192 -23.87 -2.85 64.86
N ASP A 193 -22.90 -2.50 64.02
CA ASP A 193 -22.28 -3.31 62.98
C ASP A 193 -20.86 -3.81 63.36
N ALA A 194 -20.47 -3.78 64.65
CA ALA A 194 -19.13 -4.21 65.10
C ALA A 194 -18.82 -5.71 64.88
N ALA A 195 -19.81 -6.50 64.45
CA ALA A 195 -19.65 -7.87 63.97
C ALA A 195 -19.24 -7.94 62.48
N SER A 196 -19.53 -6.89 61.70
CA SER A 196 -19.21 -6.76 60.27
C SER A 196 -17.82 -6.18 60.01
N ILE A 197 -17.10 -5.76 61.06
CA ILE A 197 -15.70 -5.31 60.98
C ILE A 197 -14.81 -6.56 60.86
N SER A 198 -13.97 -6.61 59.83
CA SER A 198 -13.09 -7.74 59.56
C SER A 198 -12.18 -8.04 60.75
N ALA A 199 -11.97 -9.32 61.06
CA ALA A 199 -11.18 -9.76 62.22
C ALA A 199 -9.74 -9.18 62.23
N TRP A 200 -9.11 -9.02 61.06
CA TRP A 200 -7.78 -8.42 60.90
C TRP A 200 -7.75 -6.89 61.12
N ALA A 201 -8.90 -6.22 61.02
CA ALA A 201 -9.03 -4.77 61.18
C ALA A 201 -9.56 -4.36 62.56
N LYS A 202 -10.34 -5.24 63.22
CA LYS A 202 -11.14 -4.94 64.43
C LYS A 202 -10.34 -4.30 65.56
N ASP A 203 -9.15 -4.82 65.85
CA ASP A 203 -8.24 -4.26 66.86
C ASP A 203 -7.78 -2.84 66.53
N ALA A 204 -7.46 -2.56 65.26
CA ALA A 204 -7.01 -1.24 64.82
C ALA A 204 -8.18 -0.24 64.67
N VAL A 205 -9.37 -0.70 64.28
CA VAL A 205 -10.58 0.13 64.28
C VAL A 205 -10.90 0.59 65.71
N ALA A 206 -10.71 -0.26 66.72
CA ALA A 206 -10.82 0.16 68.12
C ALA A 206 -9.83 1.28 68.47
N VAL A 207 -8.54 1.14 68.10
CA VAL A 207 -7.54 2.21 68.33
C VAL A 207 -7.87 3.50 67.58
N ALA A 208 -8.28 3.43 66.31
CA ALA A 208 -8.60 4.61 65.51
C ALA A 208 -9.81 5.40 66.06
N VAL A 209 -10.75 4.70 66.70
CA VAL A 209 -11.92 5.29 67.36
C VAL A 209 -11.59 5.80 68.76
N GLU A 210 -10.79 5.06 69.54
CA GLU A 210 -10.28 5.45 70.87
C GLU A 210 -9.44 6.74 70.82
N LEU A 211 -8.61 6.89 69.77
CA LEU A 211 -7.81 8.08 69.51
C LEU A 211 -8.61 9.22 68.85
N GLY A 212 -9.88 8.99 68.47
CA GLY A 212 -10.70 9.99 67.80
C GLY A 212 -10.28 10.32 66.36
N LEU A 213 -9.43 9.50 65.72
CA LEU A 213 -9.05 9.68 64.32
C LEU A 213 -10.24 9.46 63.38
N ILE A 214 -11.04 8.42 63.65
CA ILE A 214 -12.20 8.05 62.82
C ILE A 214 -13.41 7.85 63.72
N HIS A 215 -14.52 8.49 63.36
CA HIS A 215 -15.81 8.33 64.03
C HIS A 215 -16.75 7.39 63.26
N GLY A 216 -17.66 6.75 63.98
CA GLY A 216 -18.85 6.14 63.38
C GLY A 216 -19.88 7.19 62.96
N TYR A 217 -20.91 6.74 62.25
CA TYR A 217 -22.00 7.58 61.77
C TYR A 217 -23.04 7.85 62.87
N PRO A 218 -23.86 8.92 62.76
CA PRO A 218 -24.87 9.27 63.77
C PRO A 218 -25.99 8.25 63.99
N ASP A 219 -26.07 7.21 63.15
CA ASP A 219 -26.98 6.07 63.28
C ASP A 219 -26.45 4.96 64.21
N GLY A 220 -25.20 5.06 64.67
CA GLY A 220 -24.54 4.04 65.50
C GLY A 220 -23.79 2.95 64.74
N THR A 221 -23.53 3.14 63.44
CA THR A 221 -22.72 2.24 62.60
C THR A 221 -21.28 2.75 62.39
N PHE A 222 -20.34 1.87 62.10
CA PHE A 222 -19.01 2.22 61.59
C PHE A 222 -18.93 2.17 60.06
N ASN A 223 -19.73 1.30 59.43
CA ASN A 223 -19.72 0.91 58.02
C ASN A 223 -18.31 0.51 57.51
N PRO A 224 -17.72 -0.58 58.02
CA PRO A 224 -16.33 -0.96 57.75
C PRO A 224 -16.02 -1.16 56.27
N GLY A 225 -16.92 -1.83 55.54
CA GLY A 225 -16.79 -2.14 54.12
C GLY A 225 -17.13 -0.99 53.17
N ASN A 226 -17.70 0.12 53.66
CA ASN A 226 -17.96 1.28 52.80
C ASN A 226 -16.64 1.92 52.35
N GLN A 227 -16.62 2.43 51.13
CA GLN A 227 -15.48 3.15 50.59
C GLN A 227 -15.24 4.45 51.39
N ALA A 228 -13.99 4.71 51.77
CA ALA A 228 -13.60 5.98 52.35
C ALA A 228 -13.60 7.07 51.27
N SER A 229 -14.23 8.23 51.55
CA SER A 229 -14.24 9.33 50.58
C SER A 229 -12.99 10.20 50.67
N ARG A 230 -12.67 10.96 49.60
CA ARG A 230 -11.52 11.88 49.58
C ARG A 230 -11.61 12.95 50.68
N GLN A 231 -12.80 13.40 51.03
CA GLN A 231 -13.04 14.32 52.16
C GLN A 231 -12.87 13.64 53.53
N ASP A 232 -13.27 12.36 53.70
CA ASP A 232 -12.95 11.61 54.93
C ASP A 232 -11.42 11.52 55.09
N ALA A 233 -10.72 11.06 54.05
CA ALA A 233 -9.27 10.87 54.09
C ALA A 233 -8.51 12.18 54.37
N ALA A 234 -8.96 13.30 53.81
CA ALA A 234 -8.40 14.62 54.12
C ALA A 234 -8.62 15.01 55.60
N LEU A 235 -9.84 14.86 56.12
CA LEU A 235 -10.16 15.19 57.51
C LEU A 235 -9.33 14.35 58.50
N VAL A 236 -9.27 13.03 58.27
CA VAL A 236 -8.52 12.11 59.14
C VAL A 236 -7.00 12.35 59.02
N THR A 237 -6.48 12.72 57.84
CA THR A 237 -5.06 13.06 57.67
C THR A 237 -4.67 14.32 58.46
N VAL A 238 -5.52 15.36 58.50
CA VAL A 238 -5.27 16.53 59.35
C VAL A 238 -5.31 16.16 60.84
N GLN A 239 -6.28 15.36 61.27
CA GLN A 239 -6.34 14.89 62.65
C GLN A 239 -5.11 14.07 63.03
N PHE A 240 -4.70 13.12 62.18
CA PHE A 240 -3.48 12.33 62.32
C PHE A 240 -2.22 13.19 62.45
N LEU A 241 -2.06 14.22 61.61
CA LEU A 241 -0.92 15.15 61.70
C LEU A 241 -0.93 15.96 63.00
N ASN A 242 -2.10 16.41 63.45
CA ASN A 242 -2.25 17.14 64.71
C ASN A 242 -1.96 16.25 65.93
N ASP A 243 -2.39 14.99 65.92
CA ASP A 243 -2.13 14.05 67.01
C ASP A 243 -0.70 13.51 67.01
N LYS A 244 -0.09 13.33 65.83
CA LYS A 244 1.35 13.06 65.71
C LYS A 244 2.19 14.23 66.25
N ALA A 245 1.83 15.47 65.96
CA ALA A 245 2.53 16.63 66.52
C ALA A 245 2.47 16.66 68.06
N LYS A 246 1.31 16.37 68.66
CA LYS A 246 1.15 16.26 70.13
C LYS A 246 1.97 15.10 70.73
N ALA A 247 2.11 14.00 70.00
CA ALA A 247 2.94 12.86 70.40
C ALA A 247 4.43 13.20 70.35
N ASP A 248 4.89 13.88 69.29
CA ASP A 248 6.28 14.31 69.12
C ASP A 248 6.68 15.43 70.13
N GLU A 249 5.72 16.25 70.60
CA GLU A 249 5.90 17.24 71.69
C GLU A 249 5.68 16.67 73.11
N GLY A 250 5.32 15.38 73.24
CA GLY A 250 5.39 14.66 74.52
C GLY A 250 4.30 14.99 75.55
N SER A 251 3.08 15.41 75.13
CA SER A 251 1.96 15.58 76.08
C SER A 251 0.62 15.01 75.58
N ILE A 252 0.38 13.74 75.95
CA ILE A 252 -0.97 13.15 75.98
C ILE A 252 -1.17 12.46 77.33
N GLN A 253 -1.99 13.07 78.20
CA GLN A 253 -2.53 12.44 79.40
C GLN A 253 -4.01 12.09 79.12
N PRO A 254 -4.47 10.85 79.36
CA PRO A 254 -5.87 10.49 79.13
C PRO A 254 -6.81 11.26 80.08
N PRO A 255 -8.06 11.55 79.67
CA PRO A 255 -9.00 12.31 80.46
C PRO A 255 -9.36 11.59 81.77
N VAL A 256 -9.23 12.30 82.89
CA VAL A 256 -9.53 11.77 84.23
C VAL A 256 -11.04 11.75 84.47
N VAL A 257 -11.58 10.57 84.77
CA VAL A 257 -12.88 10.40 85.43
C VAL A 257 -12.70 9.61 86.73
N SER A 258 -13.29 10.12 87.81
CA SER A 258 -13.06 9.62 89.17
C SER A 258 -13.74 8.28 89.44
N PRO A 259 -13.16 7.41 90.30
CA PRO A 259 -13.75 6.11 90.62
C PRO A 259 -15.01 6.25 91.47
N THR A 260 -16.08 5.57 91.08
CA THR A 260 -17.30 5.39 91.90
C THR A 260 -17.15 4.17 92.82
N THR A 261 -17.66 4.27 94.04
CA THR A 261 -17.46 3.28 95.11
C THR A 261 -18.09 1.91 94.81
N PRO A 262 -17.41 0.77 95.09
CA PRO A 262 -18.06 -0.54 95.09
C PRO A 262 -19.05 -0.67 96.25
N LEU A 263 -20.29 -1.03 95.95
CA LEU A 263 -21.32 -1.35 96.95
C LEU A 263 -21.27 -2.86 97.27
N PRO A 264 -21.19 -3.28 98.55
CA PRO A 264 -21.17 -4.70 98.92
C PRO A 264 -22.57 -5.32 98.88
N THR A 265 -22.65 -6.55 98.36
CA THR A 265 -23.85 -7.42 98.41
C THR A 265 -23.70 -8.39 99.60
N PRO A 266 -24.75 -8.66 100.40
CA PRO A 266 -24.56 -8.98 101.82
C PRO A 266 -24.30 -10.46 102.17
N THR A 267 -23.56 -10.64 103.27
CA THR A 267 -23.40 -11.88 104.05
C THR A 267 -24.75 -12.39 104.58
N PRO A 268 -24.99 -13.72 104.66
CA PRO A 268 -26.20 -14.27 105.29
C PRO A 268 -26.28 -13.96 106.79
N THR A 269 -27.49 -13.69 107.28
CA THR A 269 -27.78 -13.36 108.69
C THR A 269 -28.22 -14.61 109.47
N PRO A 270 -27.61 -14.94 110.61
CA PRO A 270 -28.07 -16.02 111.49
C PRO A 270 -29.37 -15.66 112.24
N THR A 271 -30.21 -16.64 112.53
CA THR A 271 -31.49 -16.50 113.27
C THR A 271 -31.53 -17.53 114.41
N PRO A 272 -32.06 -17.21 115.62
CA PRO A 272 -31.61 -17.87 116.86
C PRO A 272 -32.46 -19.06 117.36
N THR A 273 -31.92 -19.66 118.43
CA THR A 273 -32.40 -20.75 119.30
C THR A 273 -33.86 -20.59 119.80
N PRO A 274 -34.47 -21.71 120.24
CA PRO A 274 -34.93 -21.76 121.65
C PRO A 274 -34.61 -23.08 122.39
N THR A 275 -34.40 -22.98 123.71
CA THR A 275 -34.18 -24.13 124.64
C THR A 275 -35.19 -24.12 125.79
N PRO A 276 -35.87 -25.25 126.05
CA PRO A 276 -36.35 -25.65 127.39
C PRO A 276 -36.14 -27.18 127.66
N THR A 277 -36.14 -27.76 128.87
CA THR A 277 -35.98 -27.32 130.29
C THR A 277 -35.59 -28.56 131.13
N PRO A 278 -34.89 -28.44 132.29
CA PRO A 278 -34.42 -29.58 133.09
C PRO A 278 -35.46 -30.11 134.11
N SER A 279 -35.26 -31.33 134.65
CA SER A 279 -36.06 -31.91 135.76
C SER A 279 -35.29 -32.91 136.64
N THR A 280 -35.40 -32.74 137.97
CA THR A 280 -35.11 -33.69 139.08
C THR A 280 -36.13 -33.37 140.21
N PRO A 281 -36.51 -34.25 141.19
CA PRO A 281 -35.65 -34.62 142.35
C PRO A 281 -36.04 -35.91 143.19
N SER A 282 -35.36 -36.08 144.36
CA SER A 282 -35.82 -36.61 145.68
C SER A 282 -36.15 -38.10 146.01
N SER A 283 -35.19 -38.76 146.68
CA SER A 283 -35.18 -39.26 148.10
C SER A 283 -36.36 -40.00 148.82
N GLY A 284 -36.01 -41.08 149.56
CA GLY A 284 -36.68 -41.60 150.79
C GLY A 284 -37.29 -43.04 150.69
N GLY A 285 -37.36 -43.90 151.73
CA GLY A 285 -36.82 -43.89 153.11
C GLY A 285 -37.31 -45.10 153.98
N ASP A 286 -36.52 -45.52 154.99
CA ASP A 286 -36.78 -46.33 156.22
C ASP A 286 -37.59 -47.66 156.30
N ALA A 287 -36.86 -48.78 156.49
CA ALA A 287 -36.69 -49.61 157.72
C ALA A 287 -37.84 -50.23 158.60
N SER A 288 -37.45 -51.32 159.33
CA SER A 288 -38.06 -51.96 160.55
C SER A 288 -39.30 -52.89 160.41
N SER A 289 -39.57 -53.89 161.29
CA SER A 289 -38.76 -54.58 162.35
C SER A 289 -39.38 -55.93 162.83
N GLY A 290 -38.59 -56.79 163.49
CA GLY A 290 -39.01 -57.83 164.47
C GLY A 290 -39.62 -59.17 163.96
N GLY A 291 -39.63 -60.27 164.72
CA GLY A 291 -38.90 -60.60 165.97
C GLY A 291 -39.47 -61.77 166.81
N GLY A 292 -38.67 -62.80 167.11
CA GLY A 292 -38.94 -63.93 168.07
C GLY A 292 -39.94 -65.00 167.59
N GLU A 293 -40.00 -66.25 168.10
CA GLU A 293 -39.15 -67.12 168.96
C GLU A 293 -39.65 -68.60 168.77
N GLY A 294 -38.99 -69.69 169.18
CA GLY A 294 -37.68 -69.91 169.83
C GLY A 294 -37.54 -71.33 170.44
N THR A 295 -36.31 -71.86 170.53
CA THR A 295 -35.83 -73.05 171.30
C THR A 295 -36.45 -74.47 171.07
N PRO A 296 -35.76 -75.61 171.35
CA PRO A 296 -34.68 -75.82 172.34
C PRO A 296 -33.35 -76.47 171.87
N HIS A 297 -32.27 -75.94 172.46
CA HIS A 297 -30.98 -76.57 172.79
C HIS A 297 -30.43 -77.72 171.91
N GLN A 298 -29.60 -77.33 170.95
CA GLN A 298 -28.33 -78.05 170.67
C GLN A 298 -27.13 -77.20 171.12
N ASN A 299 -25.91 -77.73 170.97
CA ASN A 299 -24.66 -77.06 171.35
C ASN A 299 -24.53 -75.68 170.63
N PRO A 300 -24.42 -74.55 171.35
CA PRO A 300 -24.55 -73.21 170.76
C PRO A 300 -23.55 -72.93 169.65
N ASP A 301 -22.30 -73.40 169.77
CA ASP A 301 -21.29 -73.18 168.73
C ASP A 301 -21.51 -74.01 167.46
N GLN A 302 -22.32 -75.07 167.52
CA GLN A 302 -22.71 -75.83 166.34
C GLN A 302 -23.95 -75.23 165.68
N ALA A 303 -24.95 -74.82 166.48
CA ALA A 303 -26.15 -74.17 165.98
C ALA A 303 -25.86 -72.84 165.24
N ALA A 304 -24.79 -72.12 165.64
CA ALA A 304 -24.34 -70.92 164.95
C ALA A 304 -23.60 -71.22 163.61
N ALA A 305 -22.84 -72.31 163.54
CA ALA A 305 -22.04 -72.66 162.35
C ALA A 305 -22.86 -73.36 161.24
N GLU A 306 -23.90 -74.10 161.61
CA GLU A 306 -24.73 -74.91 160.69
C GLU A 306 -25.37 -74.14 159.52
N PRO A 307 -25.96 -72.93 159.67
CA PRO A 307 -26.47 -72.16 158.52
C PRO A 307 -25.37 -71.76 157.54
N VAL A 308 -24.18 -71.38 158.03
CA VAL A 308 -23.03 -71.02 157.19
C VAL A 308 -22.49 -72.25 156.43
N ILE A 309 -22.48 -73.42 157.07
CA ILE A 309 -22.13 -74.69 156.41
C ILE A 309 -23.08 -74.97 155.25
N ALA A 310 -24.40 -74.77 155.43
CA ALA A 310 -25.40 -74.96 154.39
C ALA A 310 -25.26 -73.94 153.24
N GLU A 311 -24.97 -72.69 153.54
CA GLU A 311 -24.75 -71.63 152.56
C GLU A 311 -23.51 -71.89 151.69
N ILE A 312 -22.37 -72.24 152.31
CA ILE A 312 -21.15 -72.66 151.59
C ILE A 312 -21.41 -73.97 150.80
N ALA A 313 -22.26 -74.87 151.31
CA ALA A 313 -22.67 -76.07 150.57
C ALA A 313 -23.55 -75.74 149.35
N ALA A 314 -24.35 -74.67 149.37
CA ALA A 314 -25.20 -74.22 148.27
C ALA A 314 -24.46 -73.50 147.13
N LEU A 315 -23.26 -72.95 147.38
CA LEU A 315 -22.42 -72.34 146.33
C LEU A 315 -22.19 -73.30 145.15
N PRO A 316 -21.97 -72.84 143.90
CA PRO A 316 -21.65 -73.73 142.79
C PRO A 316 -20.36 -74.53 143.01
N ALA A 317 -20.22 -75.65 142.30
CA ALA A 317 -18.95 -76.36 142.21
C ALA A 317 -17.93 -75.50 141.43
N LYS A 318 -16.63 -75.56 141.78
CA LYS A 318 -15.57 -74.66 141.28
C LYS A 318 -15.59 -74.43 139.76
N ALA A 319 -15.81 -75.47 138.97
CA ALA A 319 -15.85 -75.42 137.50
C ALA A 319 -17.09 -74.73 136.90
N ASN A 320 -18.14 -74.49 137.70
CA ASN A 320 -19.42 -73.92 137.26
C ASN A 320 -19.65 -72.47 137.72
N ILE A 321 -18.68 -71.89 138.45
CA ILE A 321 -18.75 -70.54 139.01
C ILE A 321 -18.66 -69.49 137.90
N LYS A 322 -19.46 -68.43 138.02
CA LYS A 322 -19.55 -67.29 137.10
C LYS A 322 -19.53 -65.98 137.90
N LEU A 323 -19.25 -64.84 137.25
CA LEU A 323 -19.32 -63.52 137.92
C LEU A 323 -20.69 -63.25 138.56
N SER A 324 -21.78 -63.82 138.02
CA SER A 324 -23.13 -63.75 138.60
C SER A 324 -23.23 -64.27 140.03
N ASP A 325 -22.31 -65.15 140.44
CA ASP A 325 -22.37 -65.86 141.71
C ASP A 325 -21.59 -65.10 142.80
N LYS A 326 -20.84 -64.06 142.42
CA LYS A 326 -20.06 -63.20 143.33
C LYS A 326 -20.88 -62.68 144.52
N PRO A 327 -22.13 -62.19 144.38
CA PRO A 327 -22.90 -61.71 145.53
C PRO A 327 -23.12 -62.78 146.59
N ALA A 328 -23.46 -64.01 146.18
CA ALA A 328 -23.66 -65.14 147.10
C ALA A 328 -22.35 -65.61 147.75
N ILE A 329 -21.24 -65.59 146.99
CA ILE A 329 -19.91 -65.95 147.50
C ILE A 329 -19.42 -64.92 148.54
N VAL A 330 -19.61 -63.62 148.27
CA VAL A 330 -19.29 -62.53 149.23
C VAL A 330 -20.19 -62.58 150.46
N GLN A 331 -21.48 -62.92 150.30
CA GLN A 331 -22.42 -63.09 151.42
C GLN A 331 -21.99 -64.25 152.33
N ALA A 332 -21.68 -65.42 151.76
CA ALA A 332 -21.19 -66.58 152.50
C ALA A 332 -19.88 -66.30 153.26
N ARG A 333 -18.98 -65.46 152.68
CA ARG A 333 -17.79 -64.95 153.37
C ARG A 333 -18.13 -64.04 154.54
N ALA A 334 -19.02 -63.06 154.35
CA ALA A 334 -19.43 -62.16 155.41
C ALA A 334 -20.09 -62.92 156.59
N HIS A 335 -20.92 -63.92 156.32
CA HIS A 335 -21.52 -64.77 157.35
C HIS A 335 -20.51 -65.69 158.03
N TYR A 336 -19.55 -66.28 157.29
CA TYR A 336 -18.47 -67.07 157.89
C TYR A 336 -17.54 -66.22 158.76
N ASP A 337 -17.14 -65.04 158.32
CA ASP A 337 -16.22 -64.18 159.06
C ASP A 337 -16.86 -63.62 160.34
N ALA A 338 -18.19 -63.51 160.39
CA ALA A 338 -18.96 -63.13 161.58
C ALA A 338 -19.02 -64.21 162.68
N LEU A 339 -18.66 -65.47 162.40
CA LEU A 339 -18.59 -66.54 163.40
C LEU A 339 -17.43 -66.34 164.39
N THR A 340 -17.57 -66.82 165.62
CA THR A 340 -16.44 -66.88 166.58
C THR A 340 -15.40 -67.93 166.15
N ASP A 341 -14.17 -67.86 166.65
CA ASP A 341 -13.12 -68.85 166.31
C ASP A 341 -13.55 -70.29 166.65
N SER A 342 -14.21 -70.49 167.80
CA SER A 342 -14.78 -71.78 168.20
C SER A 342 -15.84 -72.29 167.21
N GLN A 343 -16.63 -71.40 166.62
CA GLN A 343 -17.65 -71.73 165.61
C GLN A 343 -17.03 -72.00 164.23
N LYS A 344 -16.04 -71.20 163.82
CA LYS A 344 -15.28 -71.38 162.57
C LYS A 344 -14.65 -72.77 162.48
N THR A 345 -14.13 -73.32 163.59
CA THR A 345 -13.57 -74.69 163.61
C THR A 345 -14.58 -75.80 163.26
N ARG A 346 -15.89 -75.54 163.32
CA ARG A 346 -16.94 -76.50 162.92
C ARG A 346 -17.29 -76.44 161.43
N VAL A 347 -16.87 -75.40 160.70
CA VAL A 347 -17.18 -75.20 159.27
C VAL A 347 -16.20 -75.99 158.39
N GLY A 348 -16.38 -77.32 158.37
CA GLY A 348 -15.47 -78.24 157.67
C GLY A 348 -15.39 -78.06 156.14
N ASN A 349 -16.29 -77.28 155.53
CA ASN A 349 -16.36 -77.04 154.08
C ASN A 349 -15.80 -75.67 153.63
N ILE A 350 -15.17 -74.90 154.52
CA ILE A 350 -14.61 -73.56 154.22
C ILE A 350 -13.71 -73.50 152.97
N ALA A 351 -12.98 -74.58 152.66
CA ALA A 351 -12.17 -74.66 151.44
C ALA A 351 -12.96 -74.41 150.15
N LYS A 352 -14.24 -74.81 150.09
CA LYS A 352 -15.11 -74.59 148.93
C LYS A 352 -15.44 -73.10 148.72
N LEU A 353 -15.61 -72.34 149.81
CA LEU A 353 -15.80 -70.89 149.74
C LEU A 353 -14.51 -70.20 149.27
N THR A 354 -13.35 -70.56 149.84
CA THR A 354 -12.06 -70.02 149.41
C THR A 354 -11.75 -70.34 147.95
N ASP A 355 -12.06 -71.56 147.49
CA ASP A 355 -11.98 -71.95 146.07
C ASP A 355 -12.90 -71.09 145.19
N ALA A 356 -14.09 -70.76 145.69
CA ALA A 356 -15.07 -69.95 144.97
C ALA A 356 -14.63 -68.49 144.85
N GLU A 357 -14.13 -67.88 145.93
CA GLU A 357 -13.57 -66.53 145.94
C GLU A 357 -12.37 -66.41 145.00
N GLN A 358 -11.44 -67.38 145.03
CA GLN A 358 -10.30 -67.41 144.11
C GLN A 358 -10.76 -67.53 142.65
N THR A 359 -11.81 -68.33 142.39
CA THR A 359 -12.35 -68.49 141.04
C THR A 359 -13.04 -67.21 140.55
N ILE A 360 -13.80 -66.53 141.41
CA ILE A 360 -14.36 -65.20 141.11
C ILE A 360 -13.25 -64.19 140.83
N ALA A 361 -12.21 -64.11 141.67
CA ALA A 361 -11.11 -63.17 141.49
C ALA A 361 -10.35 -63.40 140.16
N VAL A 362 -10.16 -64.66 139.75
CA VAL A 362 -9.60 -65.01 138.43
C VAL A 362 -10.54 -64.62 137.29
N LEU A 363 -11.85 -64.85 137.43
CA LEU A 363 -12.84 -64.48 136.42
C LEU A 363 -13.01 -62.96 136.27
N GLU A 364 -12.92 -62.20 137.36
CA GLU A 364 -12.95 -60.73 137.32
C GLU A 364 -11.66 -60.15 136.73
N ALA A 365 -10.50 -60.72 137.06
CA ALA A 365 -9.24 -60.35 136.42
C ALA A 365 -9.26 -60.66 134.92
N GLN A 366 -9.80 -61.82 134.52
CA GLN A 366 -9.96 -62.20 133.11
C GLN A 366 -10.93 -61.26 132.39
N ALA A 367 -12.09 -60.94 132.97
CA ALA A 367 -13.04 -60.00 132.39
C ALA A 367 -12.45 -58.59 132.22
N ALA A 368 -11.62 -58.13 133.16
CA ALA A 368 -10.90 -56.87 133.04
C ALA A 368 -9.84 -56.89 131.93
N LEU A 369 -9.13 -58.02 131.73
CA LEU A 369 -8.18 -58.20 130.63
C LEU A 369 -8.89 -58.30 129.26
N ASP A 370 -10.04 -58.97 129.19
CA ASP A 370 -10.82 -59.08 127.96
C ASP A 370 -11.42 -57.73 127.54
N GLU A 371 -11.90 -56.93 128.49
CA GLU A 371 -12.32 -55.55 128.24
C GLU A 371 -11.13 -54.65 127.85
N GLN A 372 -9.96 -54.80 128.49
CA GLN A 372 -8.73 -54.09 128.11
C GLN A 372 -8.27 -54.42 126.68
N ALA A 373 -8.47 -55.67 126.23
CA ALA A 373 -8.15 -56.09 124.86
C ALA A 373 -9.18 -55.61 123.82
N ALA A 374 -10.47 -55.60 124.17
CA ALA A 374 -11.55 -55.18 123.27
C ALA A 374 -11.67 -53.66 123.11
N ALA A 375 -11.36 -52.89 124.16
CA ALA A 375 -11.48 -51.43 124.18
C ALA A 375 -10.76 -50.68 123.04
N PRO A 376 -9.49 -50.97 122.67
CA PRO A 376 -8.82 -50.28 121.55
C PRO A 376 -9.50 -50.60 120.20
N VAL A 377 -9.81 -51.86 119.92
CA VAL A 377 -10.49 -52.28 118.67
C VAL A 377 -11.87 -51.62 118.56
N ARG A 378 -12.60 -51.51 119.67
CA ARG A 378 -13.88 -50.80 119.74
C ARG A 378 -13.73 -49.29 119.47
N ALA A 379 -12.63 -48.67 119.91
CA ALA A 379 -12.34 -47.27 119.60
C ALA A 379 -11.95 -47.06 118.13
N GLU A 380 -11.16 -47.97 117.54
CA GLU A 380 -10.82 -47.97 116.11
C GLU A 380 -12.09 -48.05 115.25
N ILE A 381 -12.94 -49.05 115.48
CA ILE A 381 -14.20 -49.23 114.73
C ILE A 381 -15.16 -48.05 114.96
N ALA A 382 -15.24 -47.51 116.18
CA ALA A 382 -16.01 -46.31 116.46
C ALA A 382 -15.48 -45.07 115.68
N SER A 383 -14.18 -44.99 115.43
CA SER A 383 -13.54 -43.87 114.71
C SER A 383 -13.68 -43.91 113.17
N LEU A 384 -14.06 -45.05 112.59
CA LEU A 384 -14.32 -45.15 111.15
C LEU A 384 -15.42 -44.16 110.70
N PRO A 385 -15.44 -43.71 109.43
CA PRO A 385 -16.57 -42.95 108.88
C PRO A 385 -17.90 -43.74 108.92
N ALA A 386 -19.03 -43.05 108.76
CA ALA A 386 -20.30 -43.71 108.48
C ALA A 386 -20.33 -44.20 107.02
N LYS A 387 -21.15 -45.21 106.68
CA LYS A 387 -21.11 -45.87 105.35
C LYS A 387 -21.17 -44.90 104.16
N ALA A 388 -21.94 -43.82 104.29
CA ALA A 388 -22.11 -42.81 103.23
C ALA A 388 -20.88 -41.88 103.04
N ASP A 389 -20.01 -41.79 104.05
CA ASP A 389 -18.82 -40.93 104.08
C ASP A 389 -17.51 -41.71 103.85
N VAL A 390 -17.60 -43.04 103.63
CA VAL A 390 -16.44 -43.91 103.34
C VAL A 390 -15.83 -43.53 101.99
N THR A 391 -14.50 -43.39 101.96
CA THR A 391 -13.71 -43.13 100.76
C THR A 391 -12.64 -44.20 100.56
N LEU A 392 -12.06 -44.31 99.36
CA LEU A 392 -10.96 -45.25 99.11
C LEU A 392 -9.71 -44.99 99.98
N SER A 393 -9.55 -43.77 100.51
CA SER A 393 -8.53 -43.42 101.51
C SER A 393 -8.69 -44.21 102.82
N ASP A 394 -9.91 -44.52 103.22
CA ASP A 394 -10.22 -45.19 104.49
C ASP A 394 -9.92 -46.70 104.46
N LYS A 395 -9.63 -47.27 103.28
CA LYS A 395 -9.29 -48.68 103.08
C LYS A 395 -8.20 -49.18 104.02
N GLY A 396 -7.20 -48.35 104.33
CA GLY A 396 -6.16 -48.67 105.31
C GLY A 396 -6.74 -48.90 106.70
N ALA A 397 -7.41 -47.89 107.27
CA ALA A 397 -7.98 -47.94 108.61
C ALA A 397 -9.04 -49.05 108.78
N VAL A 398 -9.87 -49.28 107.75
CA VAL A 398 -10.84 -50.37 107.71
C VAL A 398 -10.14 -51.75 107.75
N SER A 399 -9.07 -51.92 106.96
CA SER A 399 -8.30 -53.18 106.92
C SER A 399 -7.54 -53.45 108.22
N GLU A 400 -7.00 -52.41 108.85
CA GLU A 400 -6.31 -52.48 110.15
C GLU A 400 -7.31 -52.85 111.27
N ALA A 401 -8.45 -52.14 111.36
CA ALA A 401 -9.51 -52.44 112.33
C ALA A 401 -10.05 -53.88 112.19
N ARG A 402 -10.25 -54.39 110.96
CA ARG A 402 -10.58 -55.80 110.70
C ARG A 402 -9.48 -56.75 111.16
N THR A 403 -8.22 -56.40 110.93
CA THR A 403 -7.06 -57.21 111.35
C THR A 403 -6.98 -57.31 112.87
N HIS A 404 -7.11 -56.19 113.59
CA HIS A 404 -7.11 -56.19 115.05
C HIS A 404 -8.33 -56.95 115.61
N TYR A 405 -9.54 -56.68 115.10
CA TYR A 405 -10.76 -57.43 115.48
C TYR A 405 -10.63 -58.93 115.27
N ALA A 406 -9.95 -59.39 114.20
CA ALA A 406 -9.76 -60.81 113.93
C ALA A 406 -8.96 -61.52 115.04
N THR A 407 -7.96 -60.86 115.63
CA THR A 407 -7.07 -61.45 116.66
C THR A 407 -7.69 -61.63 118.04
N LEU A 408 -8.78 -60.93 118.34
CA LEU A 408 -9.51 -61.03 119.61
C LEU A 408 -10.12 -62.44 119.81
N THR A 409 -10.28 -62.87 121.07
CA THR A 409 -11.05 -64.08 121.41
C THR A 409 -12.56 -63.85 121.21
N ASP A 410 -13.36 -64.91 121.16
CA ASP A 410 -14.82 -64.78 120.99
C ASP A 410 -15.49 -64.01 122.15
N ALA A 411 -14.94 -64.12 123.36
CA ALA A 411 -15.37 -63.34 124.52
C ALA A 411 -15.05 -61.83 124.35
N GLN A 412 -13.85 -61.51 123.85
CA GLN A 412 -13.42 -60.14 123.59
C GLN A 412 -14.19 -59.52 122.41
N LYS A 413 -14.46 -60.28 121.35
CA LYS A 413 -15.28 -59.86 120.20
C LYS A 413 -16.69 -59.42 120.62
N ALA A 414 -17.29 -60.12 121.59
CA ALA A 414 -18.60 -59.75 122.15
C ALA A 414 -18.60 -58.39 122.88
N LEU A 415 -17.44 -57.92 123.39
CA LEU A 415 -17.29 -56.63 124.07
C LEU A 415 -17.07 -55.44 123.10
N VAL A 416 -16.85 -55.70 121.81
CA VAL A 416 -16.66 -54.66 120.78
C VAL A 416 -18.00 -54.04 120.35
N GLY A 417 -19.08 -54.84 120.30
CA GLY A 417 -20.44 -54.36 120.03
C GLY A 417 -20.73 -54.01 118.56
N ASP A 418 -20.14 -52.93 118.04
CA ASP A 418 -20.50 -52.36 116.73
C ASP A 418 -19.71 -52.97 115.54
N ILE A 419 -19.78 -54.29 115.41
CA ILE A 419 -19.17 -54.99 114.26
C ILE A 419 -19.89 -54.71 112.93
N ALA A 420 -21.13 -54.20 112.99
CA ALA A 420 -21.91 -53.81 111.81
C ALA A 420 -21.22 -52.66 111.06
N LYS A 421 -20.82 -51.59 111.76
CA LYS A 421 -20.15 -50.43 111.17
C LYS A 421 -18.88 -50.79 110.39
N LEU A 422 -18.04 -51.68 110.93
CA LEU A 422 -16.86 -52.17 110.23
C LEU A 422 -17.25 -52.93 108.93
N THR A 423 -18.23 -53.84 109.03
CA THR A 423 -18.68 -54.64 107.88
C THR A 423 -19.32 -53.79 106.78
N GLU A 424 -20.04 -52.72 107.16
CA GLU A 424 -20.60 -51.75 106.22
C GLU A 424 -19.54 -50.89 105.54
N ALA A 425 -18.47 -50.52 106.25
CA ALA A 425 -17.33 -49.81 105.69
C ALA A 425 -16.53 -50.70 104.72
N GLU A 426 -16.30 -51.98 105.06
CA GLU A 426 -15.69 -52.95 104.14
C GLU A 426 -16.48 -53.11 102.85
N GLN A 427 -17.82 -53.22 102.93
CA GLN A 427 -18.66 -53.29 101.74
C GLN A 427 -18.62 -51.98 100.94
N ALA A 428 -18.62 -50.81 101.58
CA ALA A 428 -18.51 -49.53 100.88
C ALA A 428 -17.15 -49.38 100.16
N ILE A 429 -16.04 -49.83 100.75
CA ILE A 429 -14.74 -49.90 100.05
C ILE A 429 -14.83 -50.84 98.84
N ALA A 430 -15.42 -52.03 98.98
CA ALA A 430 -15.56 -52.98 97.87
C ALA A 430 -16.46 -52.44 96.74
N ASP A 431 -17.55 -51.76 97.08
CA ASP A 431 -18.46 -51.10 96.14
C ASP A 431 -17.72 -49.97 95.38
N LEU A 432 -16.91 -49.16 96.07
CA LEU A 432 -16.10 -48.09 95.48
C LEU A 432 -14.95 -48.62 94.60
N GLU A 433 -14.28 -49.70 94.99
CA GLU A 433 -13.22 -50.32 94.17
C GLU A 433 -13.80 -50.98 92.91
N ALA A 434 -15.00 -51.58 93.00
CA ALA A 434 -15.72 -52.07 91.84
C ALA A 434 -16.14 -50.94 90.89
N GLN A 435 -16.65 -49.82 91.43
CA GLN A 435 -17.01 -48.65 90.63
C GLN A 435 -15.79 -48.02 89.94
N ALA A 436 -14.67 -47.83 90.65
CA ALA A 436 -13.44 -47.30 90.08
C ALA A 436 -12.87 -48.19 88.96
N ALA A 437 -12.99 -49.52 89.10
CA ALA A 437 -12.61 -50.47 88.05
C ALA A 437 -13.54 -50.40 86.81
N LEU A 438 -14.83 -50.12 86.99
CA LEU A 438 -15.77 -49.88 85.89
C LEU A 438 -15.50 -48.55 85.17
N ASP A 439 -15.16 -47.49 85.91
CA ASP A 439 -14.88 -46.18 85.34
C ASP A 439 -13.57 -46.16 84.54
N GLU A 440 -12.51 -46.83 85.02
CA GLU A 440 -11.28 -47.02 84.24
C GLU A 440 -11.52 -47.92 83.02
N ALA A 441 -12.36 -48.96 83.13
CA ALA A 441 -12.71 -49.81 82.00
C ALA A 441 -13.54 -49.07 80.91
N ALA A 442 -14.31 -48.05 81.29
CA ALA A 442 -15.03 -47.18 80.36
C ALA A 442 -14.10 -46.13 79.72
N ALA A 443 -13.15 -45.56 80.48
CA ALA A 443 -12.22 -44.55 79.99
C ALA A 443 -11.09 -45.11 79.11
N ALA A 444 -10.60 -46.32 79.39
CA ALA A 444 -9.48 -46.95 78.70
C ALA A 444 -9.61 -47.03 77.16
N PRO A 445 -10.73 -47.50 76.55
CA PRO A 445 -10.86 -47.57 75.09
C PRO A 445 -10.84 -46.19 74.43
N VAL A 446 -11.51 -45.20 75.03
CA VAL A 446 -11.49 -43.80 74.53
C VAL A 446 -10.07 -43.23 74.59
N ARG A 447 -9.32 -43.53 75.65
CA ARG A 447 -7.91 -43.12 75.79
C ARG A 447 -6.99 -43.76 74.74
N GLU A 448 -7.27 -44.98 74.30
CA GLU A 448 -6.57 -45.62 73.17
C GLU A 448 -6.96 -44.99 71.82
N GLU A 449 -8.25 -44.72 71.60
CA GLU A 449 -8.78 -44.02 70.42
C GLU A 449 -8.16 -42.61 70.26
N LEU A 450 -8.13 -41.80 71.32
CA LEU A 450 -7.50 -40.47 71.29
C LEU A 450 -5.98 -40.55 71.08
N ALA A 451 -5.32 -41.60 71.59
CA ALA A 451 -3.90 -41.83 71.35
C ALA A 451 -3.61 -42.18 69.87
N ALA A 452 -4.52 -42.90 69.21
CA ALA A 452 -4.41 -43.30 67.81
C ALA A 452 -4.70 -42.17 66.79
N LEU A 453 -5.31 -41.06 67.21
CA LEU A 453 -5.55 -39.91 66.33
C LEU A 453 -4.24 -39.35 65.73
N PRO A 454 -4.25 -38.92 64.44
CA PRO A 454 -3.10 -38.31 63.78
C PRO A 454 -2.67 -37.01 64.46
N ALA A 455 -1.39 -36.66 64.34
CA ALA A 455 -0.89 -35.35 64.79
C ALA A 455 -1.44 -34.24 63.88
N LYS A 456 -1.59 -33.00 64.38
CA LYS A 456 -2.26 -31.89 63.66
C LYS A 456 -1.80 -31.71 62.21
N ALA A 457 -0.52 -31.91 61.93
CA ALA A 457 0.07 -31.74 60.60
C ALA A 457 -0.25 -32.87 59.59
N ASP A 458 -0.67 -34.06 60.07
CA ASP A 458 -0.96 -35.25 59.24
C ASP A 458 -2.46 -35.44 58.96
N VAL A 459 -3.32 -34.70 59.69
CA VAL A 459 -4.79 -34.70 59.61
C VAL A 459 -5.26 -34.36 58.20
N LYS A 460 -6.26 -35.09 57.71
CA LYS A 460 -6.93 -34.88 56.41
C LYS A 460 -8.44 -34.85 56.57
N LEU A 461 -9.13 -34.33 55.55
CA LEU A 461 -10.59 -34.37 55.47
C LEU A 461 -11.17 -35.81 55.46
N SER A 462 -10.37 -36.82 55.06
CA SER A 462 -10.72 -38.24 55.18
C SER A 462 -10.91 -38.70 56.63
N ASP A 463 -10.32 -38.00 57.58
CA ASP A 463 -10.20 -38.44 58.97
C ASP A 463 -11.32 -37.85 59.84
N LYS A 464 -12.12 -36.95 59.25
CA LYS A 464 -13.28 -36.30 59.88
C LYS A 464 -14.29 -37.28 60.50
N PRO A 465 -14.64 -38.44 59.89
CA PRO A 465 -15.51 -39.42 60.54
C PRO A 465 -14.91 -39.91 61.86
N THR A 466 -13.65 -40.36 61.84
CA THR A 466 -12.93 -40.89 63.00
C THR A 466 -12.80 -39.87 64.13
N VAL A 467 -12.49 -38.61 63.80
CA VAL A 467 -12.38 -37.52 64.81
C VAL A 467 -13.76 -37.19 65.40
N THR A 468 -14.83 -37.22 64.59
CA THR A 468 -16.21 -37.00 65.07
C THR A 468 -16.70 -38.15 65.96
N GLU A 469 -16.34 -39.39 65.62
CA GLU A 469 -16.65 -40.59 66.40
C GLU A 469 -15.92 -40.58 67.75
N ALA A 470 -14.61 -40.29 67.76
CA ALA A 470 -13.81 -40.14 68.97
C ALA A 470 -14.32 -39.02 69.91
N ARG A 471 -14.81 -37.90 69.35
CA ARG A 471 -15.51 -36.85 70.12
C ARG A 471 -16.80 -37.39 70.74
N ALA A 472 -17.63 -38.11 69.99
CA ALA A 472 -18.87 -38.67 70.51
C ALA A 472 -18.63 -39.72 71.62
N HIS A 473 -17.60 -40.56 71.48
CA HIS A 473 -17.18 -41.51 72.51
C HIS A 473 -16.67 -40.81 73.78
N TYR A 474 -15.84 -39.78 73.65
CA TYR A 474 -15.39 -38.98 74.80
C TYR A 474 -16.56 -38.25 75.49
N ASP A 475 -17.44 -37.60 74.73
CA ASP A 475 -18.53 -36.81 75.30
C ASP A 475 -19.58 -37.69 76.01
N ALA A 476 -19.72 -38.97 75.63
CA ALA A 476 -20.61 -39.94 76.27
C ALA A 476 -20.16 -40.43 77.66
N LEU A 477 -18.90 -40.22 78.04
CA LEU A 477 -18.36 -40.60 79.35
C LEU A 477 -18.89 -39.70 80.49
N THR A 478 -18.93 -40.21 81.72
CA THR A 478 -19.18 -39.40 82.92
C THR A 478 -18.00 -38.48 83.24
N ASP A 479 -18.19 -37.45 84.05
CA ASP A 479 -17.09 -36.51 84.41
C ASP A 479 -15.93 -37.22 85.14
N ALA A 480 -16.23 -38.25 85.93
CA ALA A 480 -15.22 -39.10 86.57
C ALA A 480 -14.42 -39.92 85.54
N GLN A 481 -15.10 -40.49 84.54
CA GLN A 481 -14.46 -41.25 83.46
C GLN A 481 -13.65 -40.33 82.52
N LYS A 482 -14.13 -39.12 82.21
CA LYS A 482 -13.40 -38.10 81.45
C LYS A 482 -12.08 -37.71 82.12
N ALA A 483 -12.07 -37.61 83.45
CA ALA A 483 -10.84 -37.37 84.22
C ALA A 483 -9.81 -38.51 84.11
N LEU A 484 -10.24 -39.76 83.84
CA LEU A 484 -9.36 -40.92 83.64
C LEU A 484 -8.84 -41.06 82.19
N VAL A 485 -9.51 -40.43 81.20
CA VAL A 485 -8.98 -40.31 79.84
C VAL A 485 -7.75 -39.38 79.81
N GLY A 486 -7.83 -38.25 80.52
CA GLY A 486 -6.72 -37.31 80.67
C GLY A 486 -6.70 -36.22 79.59
N ASP A 487 -5.57 -36.09 78.89
CA ASP A 487 -5.36 -35.03 77.90
C ASP A 487 -6.11 -35.30 76.58
N ILE A 488 -6.86 -34.30 76.13
CA ILE A 488 -7.62 -34.33 74.87
C ILE A 488 -7.05 -33.37 73.80
N ALA A 489 -5.87 -32.77 74.01
CA ALA A 489 -5.28 -31.80 73.09
C ALA A 489 -5.26 -32.29 71.64
N LYS A 490 -4.83 -33.54 71.40
CA LYS A 490 -4.87 -34.21 70.09
C LYS A 490 -6.24 -34.15 69.40
N LEU A 491 -7.31 -34.43 70.14
CA LEU A 491 -8.68 -34.43 69.61
C LEU A 491 -9.06 -33.01 69.17
N THR A 492 -8.84 -32.01 70.04
CA THR A 492 -9.14 -30.60 69.73
C THR A 492 -8.27 -30.03 68.61
N GLU A 493 -7.01 -30.44 68.50
CA GLU A 493 -6.12 -30.06 67.40
C GLU A 493 -6.56 -30.67 66.06
N ALA A 494 -7.00 -31.93 66.06
CA ALA A 494 -7.52 -32.61 64.88
C ALA A 494 -8.87 -32.01 64.42
N GLU A 495 -9.78 -31.72 65.35
CA GLU A 495 -11.02 -30.98 65.09
C GLU A 495 -10.74 -29.61 64.47
N GLN A 496 -9.77 -28.86 65.04
CA GLN A 496 -9.35 -27.57 64.49
C GLN A 496 -8.76 -27.72 63.07
N ALA A 497 -7.87 -28.70 62.85
CA ALA A 497 -7.27 -28.94 61.53
C ALA A 497 -8.30 -29.34 60.48
N ILE A 498 -9.32 -30.14 60.84
CA ILE A 498 -10.45 -30.43 59.94
C ILE A 498 -11.21 -29.15 59.61
N GLY A 499 -11.51 -28.29 60.58
CA GLY A 499 -12.16 -27.00 60.34
C GLY A 499 -11.35 -26.06 59.44
N GLU A 500 -10.03 -26.01 59.65
CA GLU A 500 -9.07 -25.26 58.82
C GLU A 500 -9.04 -25.79 57.36
N LEU A 501 -9.04 -27.12 57.19
CA LEU A 501 -9.07 -27.78 55.88
C LEU A 501 -10.42 -27.64 55.17
N GLU A 502 -11.55 -27.68 55.88
CA GLU A 502 -12.88 -27.46 55.29
C GLU A 502 -13.06 -26.00 54.87
N ALA A 503 -12.56 -25.06 55.65
CA ALA A 503 -12.51 -23.65 55.27
C ALA A 503 -11.65 -23.43 54.01
N GLN A 504 -10.44 -24.02 53.94
CA GLN A 504 -9.60 -23.92 52.75
C GLN A 504 -10.25 -24.59 51.52
N ALA A 505 -10.88 -25.76 51.70
CA ALA A 505 -11.58 -26.44 50.61
C ALA A 505 -12.79 -25.63 50.08
N ALA A 506 -13.45 -24.86 50.94
CA ALA A 506 -14.51 -23.93 50.55
C ALA A 506 -13.96 -22.67 49.84
N LEU A 507 -12.82 -22.14 50.29
CA LEU A 507 -12.13 -21.03 49.61
C LEU A 507 -11.62 -21.44 48.22
N ASP A 508 -11.05 -22.65 48.08
CA ASP A 508 -10.60 -23.17 46.79
C ASP A 508 -11.76 -23.39 45.81
N GLU A 509 -12.92 -23.82 46.31
CA GLU A 509 -14.13 -23.94 45.50
C GLU A 509 -14.68 -22.56 45.09
N ALA A 510 -14.71 -21.60 46.02
CA ALA A 510 -15.15 -20.23 45.75
C ALA A 510 -14.24 -19.49 44.74
N ALA A 511 -12.94 -19.81 44.71
CA ALA A 511 -12.01 -19.30 43.71
C ALA A 511 -12.18 -19.96 42.33
N ALA A 512 -12.39 -21.28 42.28
CA ALA A 512 -12.52 -22.02 41.03
C ALA A 512 -13.90 -21.86 40.36
N ALA A 513 -14.96 -21.63 41.14
CA ALA A 513 -16.33 -21.50 40.64
C ALA A 513 -16.54 -20.40 39.57
N PRO A 514 -16.12 -19.14 39.74
CA PRO A 514 -16.33 -18.10 38.73
C PRO A 514 -15.58 -18.39 37.43
N VAL A 515 -14.34 -18.90 37.51
CA VAL A 515 -13.54 -19.30 36.33
C VAL A 515 -14.21 -20.44 35.56
N ARG A 516 -14.82 -21.38 36.28
CA ARG A 516 -15.60 -22.48 35.69
C ARG A 516 -16.88 -22.00 35.01
N GLU A 517 -17.56 -20.99 35.55
CA GLU A 517 -18.71 -20.35 34.89
C GLU A 517 -18.28 -19.53 33.66
N GLU A 518 -17.16 -18.80 33.73
CA GLU A 518 -16.58 -18.04 32.61
C GLU A 518 -16.20 -18.97 31.43
N ILE A 519 -15.49 -20.07 31.72
CA ILE A 519 -15.13 -21.07 30.70
C ILE A 519 -16.39 -21.75 30.11
N ALA A 520 -17.39 -22.08 30.95
CA ALA A 520 -18.65 -22.65 30.47
C ALA A 520 -19.47 -21.67 29.61
N ALA A 521 -19.29 -20.35 29.80
CA ALA A 521 -19.94 -19.30 29.03
C ALA A 521 -19.25 -18.99 27.69
N LEU A 522 -18.01 -19.45 27.45
CA LEU A 522 -17.33 -19.29 26.16
C LEU A 522 -18.15 -19.87 25.00
N THR A 523 -18.12 -19.20 23.84
CA THR A 523 -18.79 -19.63 22.60
C THR A 523 -18.46 -21.11 22.27
N ALA A 524 -19.45 -21.88 21.85
CA ALA A 524 -19.25 -23.28 21.47
C ALA A 524 -18.37 -23.39 20.21
N LYS A 525 -17.47 -24.38 20.16
CA LYS A 525 -16.39 -24.47 19.15
C LYS A 525 -16.80 -24.22 17.68
N ALA A 526 -18.01 -24.63 17.29
CA ALA A 526 -18.52 -24.46 15.92
C ALA A 526 -18.95 -23.02 15.57
N ASP A 527 -19.17 -22.16 16.57
CA ASP A 527 -19.73 -20.80 16.41
C ASP A 527 -18.69 -19.68 16.74
N ILE A 528 -17.49 -20.06 17.18
CA ILE A 528 -16.40 -19.17 17.63
C ILE A 528 -15.97 -18.23 16.50
N LYS A 529 -15.69 -16.97 16.87
CA LYS A 529 -15.15 -15.93 15.98
C LYS A 529 -13.98 -15.20 16.64
N LEU A 530 -13.20 -14.47 15.85
CA LEU A 530 -12.16 -13.56 16.34
C LEU A 530 -12.70 -12.52 17.35
N THR A 531 -13.99 -12.16 17.28
CA THR A 531 -14.64 -11.29 18.27
C THR A 531 -14.70 -11.87 19.69
N ASP A 532 -14.47 -13.17 19.85
CA ASP A 532 -14.54 -13.88 21.12
C ASP A 532 -13.16 -13.94 21.81
N GLU A 533 -12.08 -13.51 21.14
CA GLU A 533 -10.69 -13.46 21.64
C GLU A 533 -10.57 -12.80 23.02
N PRO A 534 -11.20 -11.65 23.33
CA PRO A 534 -11.07 -11.03 24.64
C PRO A 534 -11.68 -11.87 25.77
N ALA A 535 -12.74 -12.65 25.48
CA ALA A 535 -13.38 -13.53 26.47
C ALA A 535 -12.54 -14.80 26.71
N VAL A 536 -11.98 -15.39 25.65
CA VAL A 536 -11.05 -16.53 25.75
C VAL A 536 -9.78 -16.13 26.52
N THR A 537 -9.21 -14.95 26.22
CA THR A 537 -8.03 -14.42 26.91
C THR A 537 -8.31 -14.08 28.38
N SER A 538 -9.50 -13.54 28.69
CA SER A 538 -9.96 -13.31 30.07
C SER A 538 -10.04 -14.62 30.86
N ALA A 539 -10.73 -15.62 30.31
CA ALA A 539 -10.88 -16.94 30.93
C ALA A 539 -9.53 -17.64 31.15
N ARG A 540 -8.57 -17.49 30.22
CA ARG A 540 -7.18 -17.95 30.39
C ARG A 540 -6.47 -17.23 31.52
N ALA A 541 -6.52 -15.90 31.56
CA ALA A 541 -5.86 -15.13 32.62
C ALA A 541 -6.38 -15.50 34.01
N HIS A 542 -7.70 -15.57 34.19
CA HIS A 542 -8.31 -15.97 35.46
C HIS A 542 -8.05 -17.44 35.81
N TYR A 543 -7.99 -18.35 34.82
CA TYR A 543 -7.59 -19.74 35.06
C TYR A 543 -6.12 -19.85 35.49
N ASP A 544 -5.21 -19.14 34.84
CA ASP A 544 -3.77 -19.25 35.13
C ASP A 544 -3.40 -18.62 36.49
N ASP A 545 -4.15 -17.62 36.97
CA ASP A 545 -4.00 -17.02 38.32
C ASP A 545 -4.43 -17.96 39.47
N LEU A 546 -5.19 -19.03 39.20
CA LEU A 546 -5.56 -20.03 40.21
C LEU A 546 -4.36 -20.88 40.66
N THR A 547 -4.37 -21.34 41.92
CA THR A 547 -3.40 -22.36 42.38
C THR A 547 -3.68 -23.73 41.76
N ASP A 548 -2.69 -24.63 41.76
CA ASP A 548 -2.86 -25.98 41.20
C ASP A 548 -4.04 -26.75 41.82
N SER A 549 -4.23 -26.65 43.14
CA SER A 549 -5.39 -27.21 43.85
C SER A 549 -6.72 -26.68 43.32
N GLN A 550 -6.79 -25.38 43.03
CA GLN A 550 -8.00 -24.72 42.50
C GLN A 550 -8.24 -25.07 41.03
N LYS A 551 -7.18 -25.15 40.21
CA LYS A 551 -7.25 -25.56 38.80
C LYS A 551 -7.92 -26.93 38.62
N THR A 552 -7.66 -27.89 39.53
CA THR A 552 -8.33 -29.21 39.48
C THR A 552 -9.86 -29.16 39.64
N ARG A 553 -10.42 -28.09 40.21
CA ARG A 553 -11.86 -27.91 40.44
C ARG A 553 -12.61 -27.26 39.27
N VAL A 554 -11.88 -26.70 38.29
CA VAL A 554 -12.48 -26.01 37.13
C VAL A 554 -13.09 -27.01 36.14
N GLY A 555 -12.46 -28.17 35.95
CA GLY A 555 -13.00 -29.29 35.16
C GLY A 555 -12.89 -29.12 33.64
N ASP A 556 -13.71 -28.25 33.04
CA ASP A 556 -13.85 -28.13 31.57
C ASP A 556 -12.75 -27.27 30.91
N ILE A 557 -11.49 -27.49 31.30
CA ILE A 557 -10.33 -26.79 30.71
C ILE A 557 -10.18 -27.09 29.20
N ALA A 558 -10.71 -28.22 28.74
CA ALA A 558 -10.72 -28.62 27.34
C ALA A 558 -11.41 -27.56 26.46
N ARG A 559 -12.57 -27.04 26.90
CA ARG A 559 -13.33 -26.01 26.18
C ARG A 559 -12.55 -24.71 25.98
N LEU A 560 -11.78 -24.28 26.98
CA LEU A 560 -10.89 -23.13 26.86
C LEU A 560 -9.80 -23.40 25.82
N THR A 561 -9.11 -24.54 25.90
CA THR A 561 -8.05 -24.88 24.93
C THR A 561 -8.56 -25.10 23.50
N ASP A 562 -9.78 -25.62 23.35
CA ASP A 562 -10.46 -25.73 22.05
C ASP A 562 -10.77 -24.34 21.48
N ALA A 563 -11.16 -23.38 22.32
CA ALA A 563 -11.44 -22.01 21.90
C ALA A 563 -10.15 -21.27 21.50
N GLU A 564 -9.10 -21.38 22.29
CA GLU A 564 -7.76 -20.83 21.99
C GLU A 564 -7.22 -21.34 20.65
N GLN A 565 -7.29 -22.66 20.41
CA GLN A 565 -6.90 -23.26 19.13
C GLN A 565 -7.76 -22.74 17.97
N THR A 566 -9.08 -22.65 18.16
CA THR A 566 -10.00 -22.21 17.09
C THR A 566 -9.76 -20.74 16.72
N ILE A 567 -9.43 -19.88 17.68
CA ILE A 567 -9.09 -18.48 17.41
C ILE A 567 -7.75 -18.38 16.69
N ALA A 568 -6.70 -19.11 17.12
CA ALA A 568 -5.43 -19.15 16.40
C ALA A 568 -5.55 -19.70 14.95
N GLU A 569 -6.47 -20.67 14.72
CA GLU A 569 -6.79 -21.16 13.38
C GLU A 569 -7.52 -20.09 12.52
N LEU A 570 -8.42 -19.30 13.13
CA LEU A 570 -9.10 -18.18 12.46
C LEU A 570 -8.15 -17.00 12.18
N GLU A 571 -7.22 -16.68 13.07
CA GLU A 571 -6.19 -15.66 12.88
C GLU A 571 -5.26 -16.03 11.71
N ALA A 572 -4.78 -17.28 11.70
CA ALA A 572 -3.95 -17.80 10.62
C ALA A 572 -4.70 -17.77 9.27
N GLN A 573 -5.98 -18.12 9.25
CA GLN A 573 -6.80 -18.03 8.04
C GLN A 573 -7.02 -16.57 7.59
N ALA A 574 -7.29 -15.65 8.51
CA ALA A 574 -7.44 -14.23 8.19
C ALA A 574 -6.15 -13.62 7.60
N ALA A 575 -4.99 -13.97 8.16
CA ALA A 575 -3.68 -13.54 7.63
C ALA A 575 -3.38 -14.14 6.24
N LEU A 576 -3.81 -15.39 5.98
CA LEU A 576 -3.70 -16.00 4.64
C LEU A 576 -4.64 -15.34 3.63
N ASP A 577 -5.85 -14.95 4.05
CA ASP A 577 -6.81 -14.23 3.20
C ASP A 577 -6.34 -12.80 2.90
N GLU A 578 -5.72 -12.10 3.85
CA GLU A 578 -5.06 -10.82 3.61
C GLU A 578 -3.87 -10.97 2.65
N GLN A 579 -3.03 -12.00 2.85
CA GLN A 579 -1.90 -12.29 1.96
C GLN A 579 -2.35 -12.61 0.52
N ALA A 580 -3.50 -13.27 0.35
CA ALA A 580 -4.08 -13.56 -0.96
C ALA A 580 -4.72 -12.31 -1.62
N ALA A 581 -5.35 -11.44 -0.85
CA ALA A 581 -5.98 -10.22 -1.35
C ALA A 581 -4.98 -9.09 -1.68
N ALA A 582 -3.87 -9.00 -0.94
CA ALA A 582 -2.85 -7.95 -1.08
C ALA A 582 -2.32 -7.72 -2.52
N PRO A 583 -1.88 -8.74 -3.30
CA PRO A 583 -1.39 -8.50 -4.66
C PRO A 583 -2.49 -7.99 -5.61
N VAL A 584 -3.74 -8.40 -5.43
CA VAL A 584 -4.88 -7.91 -6.22
C VAL A 584 -5.20 -6.46 -5.88
N LEU A 585 -5.07 -6.08 -4.59
CA LEU A 585 -5.18 -4.70 -4.16
C LEU A 585 -4.05 -3.82 -4.72
N GLU A 586 -2.82 -4.33 -4.82
CA GLU A 586 -1.70 -3.63 -5.47
C GLU A 586 -1.92 -3.47 -6.99
N GLU A 587 -2.36 -4.51 -7.70
CA GLU A 587 -2.69 -4.43 -9.13
C GLU A 587 -3.78 -3.38 -9.41
N ILE A 588 -4.87 -3.39 -8.64
CA ILE A 588 -5.96 -2.41 -8.78
C ILE A 588 -5.48 -1.00 -8.38
N ALA A 589 -4.62 -0.89 -7.38
CA ALA A 589 -3.99 0.38 -7.02
C ALA A 589 -3.06 0.92 -8.13
N ALA A 590 -2.38 0.03 -8.88
CA ALA A 590 -1.47 0.39 -9.97
C ALA A 590 -2.17 0.79 -11.29
N LEU A 591 -3.45 0.48 -11.48
CA LEU A 591 -4.21 0.91 -12.66
C LEU A 591 -4.18 2.47 -12.81
N PRO A 592 -4.23 3.02 -14.04
CA PRO A 592 -4.42 4.45 -14.24
C PRO A 592 -5.71 5.00 -13.60
N ALA A 593 -5.82 6.33 -13.46
CA ALA A 593 -7.09 6.96 -13.15
C ALA A 593 -8.01 6.91 -14.40
N LYS A 594 -9.34 6.94 -14.21
CA LYS A 594 -10.32 6.77 -15.30
C LYS A 594 -10.09 7.66 -16.53
N ALA A 595 -9.59 8.88 -16.32
CA ALA A 595 -9.29 9.84 -17.39
C ALA A 595 -7.98 9.57 -18.14
N ASP A 596 -7.08 8.76 -17.58
CA ASP A 596 -5.75 8.44 -18.14
C ASP A 596 -5.68 7.05 -18.79
N ILE A 597 -6.71 6.21 -18.60
CA ILE A 597 -6.89 4.87 -19.18
C ILE A 597 -6.84 4.94 -20.71
N LYS A 598 -6.18 3.96 -21.33
CA LYS A 598 -6.05 3.78 -22.79
C LYS A 598 -6.36 2.34 -23.17
N LEU A 599 -6.66 2.11 -24.45
CA LEU A 599 -6.87 0.77 -25.01
C LEU A 599 -5.65 -0.17 -24.83
N THR A 600 -4.44 0.38 -24.68
CA THR A 600 -3.22 -0.36 -24.32
C THR A 600 -3.29 -1.03 -22.95
N ASP A 601 -4.15 -0.54 -22.07
CA ASP A 601 -4.24 -0.96 -20.67
C ASP A 601 -5.33 -2.03 -20.48
N LYS A 602 -6.09 -2.35 -21.54
CA LYS A 602 -7.08 -3.44 -21.56
C LYS A 602 -6.52 -4.77 -21.03
N PRO A 603 -5.29 -5.22 -21.35
CA PRO A 603 -4.75 -6.46 -20.80
C PRO A 603 -4.57 -6.44 -19.27
N THR A 604 -4.08 -5.35 -18.69
CA THR A 604 -3.84 -5.25 -17.24
C THR A 604 -5.13 -5.08 -16.46
N VAL A 605 -6.09 -4.31 -16.99
CA VAL A 605 -7.46 -4.23 -16.45
C VAL A 605 -8.13 -5.61 -16.46
N THR A 606 -8.03 -6.36 -17.57
CA THR A 606 -8.59 -7.73 -17.68
C THR A 606 -7.91 -8.71 -16.72
N GLN A 607 -6.59 -8.58 -16.52
CA GLN A 607 -5.84 -9.41 -15.58
C GLN A 607 -6.27 -9.16 -14.12
N ALA A 608 -6.34 -7.90 -13.70
CA ALA A 608 -6.76 -7.52 -12.35
C ALA A 608 -8.19 -8.01 -12.03
N ARG A 609 -9.11 -7.98 -13.02
CA ARG A 609 -10.43 -8.61 -12.92
C ARG A 609 -10.35 -10.12 -12.74
N ALA A 610 -9.58 -10.83 -13.57
CA ALA A 610 -9.43 -12.28 -13.47
C ALA A 610 -8.82 -12.72 -12.13
N HIS A 611 -7.89 -11.95 -11.58
CA HIS A 611 -7.32 -12.21 -10.25
C HIS A 611 -8.32 -11.91 -9.12
N TYR A 612 -9.08 -10.80 -9.19
CA TYR A 612 -10.13 -10.48 -8.21
C TYR A 612 -11.28 -11.50 -8.18
N ASP A 613 -11.71 -11.98 -9.35
CA ASP A 613 -12.78 -12.98 -9.46
C ASP A 613 -12.32 -14.37 -8.96
N ALA A 614 -11.01 -14.65 -8.96
CA ALA A 614 -10.42 -15.88 -8.44
C ALA A 614 -10.29 -15.92 -6.90
N LEU A 615 -10.44 -14.79 -6.20
CA LEU A 615 -10.44 -14.72 -4.74
C LEU A 615 -11.68 -15.39 -4.10
N THR A 616 -11.62 -15.71 -2.81
CA THR A 616 -12.81 -16.06 -2.01
C THR A 616 -13.63 -14.81 -1.67
N ASP A 617 -14.86 -14.98 -1.17
CA ASP A 617 -15.69 -13.82 -0.77
C ASP A 617 -15.11 -13.06 0.44
N ALA A 618 -14.41 -13.76 1.35
CA ALA A 618 -13.67 -13.14 2.44
C ALA A 618 -12.49 -12.29 1.92
N GLN A 619 -11.69 -12.86 1.01
CA GLN A 619 -10.57 -12.18 0.37
C GLN A 619 -11.04 -10.97 -0.47
N ARG A 620 -12.13 -11.10 -1.24
CA ARG A 620 -12.74 -9.99 -1.99
C ARG A 620 -13.15 -8.82 -1.10
N ALA A 621 -13.64 -9.10 0.12
CA ALA A 621 -14.03 -8.04 1.06
C ALA A 621 -12.84 -7.19 1.55
N LEU A 622 -11.61 -7.72 1.51
CA LEU A 622 -10.39 -6.99 1.84
C LEU A 622 -9.91 -6.06 0.70
N VAL A 623 -10.33 -6.31 -0.56
CA VAL A 623 -9.96 -5.51 -1.73
C VAL A 623 -10.83 -4.26 -1.84
N GLY A 624 -10.62 -3.32 -0.92
CA GLY A 624 -11.50 -2.15 -0.69
C GLY A 624 -11.62 -1.11 -1.81
N ASN A 625 -10.95 -1.28 -2.96
CA ASN A 625 -10.96 -0.31 -4.08
C ASN A 625 -11.47 -0.90 -5.42
N ILE A 626 -12.39 -1.88 -5.35
CA ILE A 626 -13.02 -2.50 -6.53
C ILE A 626 -13.70 -1.49 -7.49
N ALA A 627 -14.11 -0.32 -6.99
CA ALA A 627 -14.64 0.78 -7.79
C ALA A 627 -13.64 1.24 -8.88
N LYS A 628 -12.34 1.35 -8.56
CA LYS A 628 -11.30 1.80 -9.50
C LYS A 628 -11.11 0.81 -10.68
N LEU A 629 -11.18 -0.50 -10.41
CA LEU A 629 -11.16 -1.51 -11.47
C LEU A 629 -12.41 -1.37 -12.36
N THR A 630 -13.58 -1.21 -11.76
CA THR A 630 -14.86 -1.09 -12.48
C THR A 630 -14.92 0.19 -13.33
N ASP A 631 -14.36 1.30 -12.83
CA ASP A 631 -14.17 2.54 -13.58
C ASP A 631 -13.22 2.37 -14.76
N ALA A 632 -12.12 1.62 -14.60
CA ALA A 632 -11.19 1.32 -15.68
C ALA A 632 -11.82 0.43 -16.76
N GLU A 633 -12.59 -0.59 -16.37
CA GLU A 633 -13.36 -1.44 -17.29
C GLU A 633 -14.38 -0.62 -18.10
N GLN A 634 -15.09 0.31 -17.45
CA GLN A 634 -15.99 1.23 -18.14
C GLN A 634 -15.24 2.13 -19.13
N ALA A 635 -14.10 2.71 -18.73
CA ALA A 635 -13.30 3.56 -19.61
C ALA A 635 -12.75 2.79 -20.83
N ILE A 636 -12.32 1.53 -20.66
CA ILE A 636 -11.96 0.66 -21.79
C ILE A 636 -13.17 0.45 -22.72
N ALA A 637 -14.35 0.15 -22.18
CA ALA A 637 -15.55 -0.06 -23.00
C ALA A 637 -16.00 1.21 -23.74
N GLU A 638 -15.89 2.38 -23.12
CA GLU A 638 -16.16 3.69 -23.73
C GLU A 638 -15.16 4.02 -24.85
N LEU A 639 -13.88 3.71 -24.65
CA LEU A 639 -12.84 3.87 -25.68
C LEU A 639 -13.02 2.89 -26.85
N GLU A 640 -13.41 1.63 -26.60
CA GLU A 640 -13.70 0.67 -27.67
C GLU A 640 -14.96 1.05 -28.46
N ALA A 641 -15.98 1.59 -27.80
CA ALA A 641 -17.15 2.15 -28.47
C ALA A 641 -16.80 3.39 -29.31
N GLN A 642 -15.97 4.31 -28.80
CA GLN A 642 -15.52 5.47 -29.56
C GLN A 642 -14.64 5.08 -30.75
N ALA A 643 -13.71 4.13 -30.59
CA ALA A 643 -12.90 3.63 -31.70
C ALA A 643 -13.74 2.96 -32.79
N ALA A 644 -14.79 2.22 -32.42
CA ALA A 644 -15.75 1.65 -33.36
C ALA A 644 -16.58 2.72 -34.09
N LEU A 645 -16.97 3.82 -33.41
CA LEU A 645 -17.63 4.97 -34.04
C LEU A 645 -16.69 5.72 -35.00
N ASP A 646 -15.42 5.89 -34.63
CA ASP A 646 -14.43 6.57 -35.47
C ASP A 646 -14.09 5.76 -36.74
N GLU A 647 -13.94 4.45 -36.64
CA GLU A 647 -13.77 3.57 -37.80
C GLU A 647 -15.06 3.52 -38.66
N ALA A 648 -16.25 3.51 -38.04
CA ALA A 648 -17.52 3.57 -38.78
C ALA A 648 -17.73 4.91 -39.53
N ALA A 649 -17.15 6.01 -39.04
CA ALA A 649 -17.15 7.30 -39.74
C ALA A 649 -16.08 7.36 -40.84
N ALA A 650 -14.89 6.79 -40.61
CA ALA A 650 -13.78 6.80 -41.56
C ALA A 650 -13.98 5.81 -42.73
N ALA A 651 -14.55 4.63 -42.49
CA ALA A 651 -14.73 3.57 -43.48
C ALA A 651 -15.44 4.01 -44.79
N PRO A 652 -16.60 4.70 -44.78
CA PRO A 652 -17.26 5.13 -46.01
C PRO A 652 -16.44 6.15 -46.80
N VAL A 653 -15.72 7.06 -46.12
CA VAL A 653 -14.81 8.01 -46.79
C VAL A 653 -13.62 7.27 -47.40
N ARG A 654 -13.08 6.25 -46.73
CA ARG A 654 -12.01 5.40 -47.24
C ARG A 654 -12.45 4.59 -48.47
N GLU A 655 -13.69 4.13 -48.52
CA GLU A 655 -14.29 3.50 -49.71
C GLU A 655 -14.48 4.50 -50.86
N GLU A 656 -14.96 5.72 -50.56
CA GLU A 656 -15.09 6.81 -51.53
C GLU A 656 -13.73 7.22 -52.13
N LEU A 657 -12.68 7.36 -51.32
CA LEU A 657 -11.32 7.64 -51.80
C LEU A 657 -10.75 6.47 -52.63
N ALA A 658 -11.03 5.22 -52.25
CA ALA A 658 -10.61 4.05 -53.01
C ALA A 658 -11.27 4.00 -54.39
N ALA A 659 -12.53 4.42 -54.50
CA ALA A 659 -13.34 4.46 -55.72
C ALA A 659 -12.97 5.60 -56.69
N LEU A 660 -12.17 6.59 -56.27
CA LEU A 660 -11.71 7.66 -57.16
C LEU A 660 -10.86 7.11 -58.34
N PRO A 661 -11.05 7.64 -59.57
CA PRO A 661 -10.25 7.26 -60.72
C PRO A 661 -8.77 7.61 -60.52
N ALA A 662 -7.88 6.87 -61.20
CA ALA A 662 -6.45 7.18 -61.21
C ALA A 662 -6.21 8.50 -61.98
N LYS A 663 -5.11 9.24 -61.67
CA LYS A 663 -4.87 10.59 -62.21
C LYS A 663 -5.06 10.72 -63.74
N ALA A 664 -4.69 9.69 -64.50
CA ALA A 664 -4.80 9.67 -65.96
C ALA A 664 -6.24 9.50 -66.51
N ASP A 665 -7.17 8.97 -65.71
CA ASP A 665 -8.55 8.68 -66.10
C ASP A 665 -9.56 9.78 -65.70
N VAL A 666 -9.13 10.72 -64.86
CA VAL A 666 -9.90 11.84 -64.30
C VAL A 666 -10.41 12.75 -65.41
N LYS A 667 -11.68 13.17 -65.31
CA LYS A 667 -12.34 14.11 -66.23
C LYS A 667 -12.98 15.26 -65.46
N LEU A 668 -13.30 16.35 -66.19
CA LEU A 668 -14.09 17.48 -65.67
C LEU A 668 -15.49 17.07 -65.17
N SER A 669 -16.03 15.94 -65.65
CA SER A 669 -17.26 15.34 -65.13
C SER A 669 -17.17 14.87 -63.68
N ASP A 670 -15.95 14.61 -63.21
CA ASP A 670 -15.68 13.94 -61.93
C ASP A 670 -15.39 14.97 -60.82
N LYS A 671 -15.36 16.27 -61.18
CA LYS A 671 -15.21 17.39 -60.24
C LYS A 671 -16.25 17.37 -59.11
N PRO A 672 -17.54 17.07 -59.31
CA PRO A 672 -18.51 17.01 -58.21
C PRO A 672 -18.17 15.92 -57.19
N THR A 673 -17.80 14.70 -57.64
CA THR A 673 -17.45 13.57 -56.78
C THR A 673 -16.13 13.79 -56.05
N VAL A 674 -15.09 14.31 -56.72
CA VAL A 674 -13.83 14.67 -56.06
C VAL A 674 -14.02 15.77 -55.01
N THR A 675 -14.83 16.80 -55.33
CA THR A 675 -15.15 17.87 -54.36
C THR A 675 -15.96 17.33 -53.17
N GLN A 676 -16.88 16.39 -53.41
CA GLN A 676 -17.66 15.72 -52.36
C GLN A 676 -16.77 14.88 -51.43
N ALA A 677 -15.89 14.06 -51.98
CA ALA A 677 -14.93 13.25 -51.23
C ALA A 677 -14.01 14.11 -50.35
N ARG A 678 -13.52 15.25 -50.88
CA ARG A 678 -12.75 16.24 -50.10
C ARG A 678 -13.58 16.87 -48.98
N ALA A 679 -14.86 17.17 -49.21
CA ALA A 679 -15.76 17.72 -48.19
C ALA A 679 -16.06 16.69 -47.08
N HIS A 680 -16.34 15.44 -47.42
CA HIS A 680 -16.54 14.35 -46.45
C HIS A 680 -15.26 14.11 -45.62
N TYR A 681 -14.09 14.04 -46.25
CA TYR A 681 -12.80 13.91 -45.55
C TYR A 681 -12.52 15.07 -44.58
N HIS A 682 -12.90 16.31 -44.94
CA HIS A 682 -12.77 17.45 -44.03
C HIS A 682 -13.77 17.44 -42.86
N ALA A 683 -14.92 16.78 -43.00
CA ALA A 683 -15.92 16.67 -41.93
C ALA A 683 -15.53 15.68 -40.81
N LEU A 684 -14.58 14.77 -41.08
CA LEU A 684 -14.05 13.82 -40.10
C LEU A 684 -13.23 14.50 -38.99
N THR A 685 -13.19 13.93 -37.79
CA THR A 685 -12.21 14.31 -36.75
C THR A 685 -10.79 13.92 -37.16
N ASP A 686 -9.76 14.45 -36.51
CA ASP A 686 -8.37 14.13 -36.90
C ASP A 686 -8.00 12.66 -36.58
N THR A 687 -8.61 12.06 -35.55
CA THR A 687 -8.56 10.63 -35.28
C THR A 687 -9.16 9.81 -36.42
N GLN A 688 -10.33 10.22 -36.92
CA GLN A 688 -11.02 9.57 -38.04
C GLN A 688 -10.26 9.73 -39.36
N LYS A 689 -9.69 10.91 -39.63
CA LYS A 689 -8.82 11.14 -40.81
C LYS A 689 -7.64 10.18 -40.84
N ALA A 690 -7.02 9.89 -39.68
CA ALA A 690 -5.93 8.92 -39.60
C ALA A 690 -6.36 7.48 -39.96
N LEU A 691 -7.62 7.11 -39.72
CA LEU A 691 -8.19 5.80 -40.09
C LEU A 691 -8.58 5.70 -41.58
N VAL A 692 -8.74 6.82 -42.29
CA VAL A 692 -8.92 6.85 -43.75
C VAL A 692 -7.62 6.45 -44.46
N GLY A 693 -6.46 6.87 -43.93
CA GLY A 693 -5.15 6.53 -44.48
C GLY A 693 -4.67 7.51 -45.56
N ASP A 694 -4.23 6.98 -46.71
CA ASP A 694 -3.56 7.77 -47.74
C ASP A 694 -4.55 8.59 -48.60
N ILE A 695 -4.31 9.90 -48.66
CA ILE A 695 -5.08 10.88 -49.44
C ILE A 695 -4.39 11.29 -50.76
N ALA A 696 -3.32 10.62 -51.16
CA ALA A 696 -2.62 10.88 -52.42
C ALA A 696 -3.58 10.85 -53.61
N LYS A 697 -4.37 9.78 -53.77
CA LYS A 697 -5.42 9.66 -54.81
C LYS A 697 -6.33 10.88 -54.93
N LEU A 698 -6.85 11.36 -53.80
CA LEU A 698 -7.76 12.52 -53.76
C LEU A 698 -7.04 13.79 -54.25
N THR A 699 -5.82 13.99 -53.77
CA THR A 699 -5.00 15.17 -54.07
C THR A 699 -4.51 15.17 -55.53
N GLU A 700 -4.17 13.99 -56.08
CA GLU A 700 -3.87 13.79 -57.50
C GLU A 700 -5.08 14.06 -58.40
N ALA A 701 -6.28 13.61 -58.00
CA ALA A 701 -7.51 13.83 -58.75
C ALA A 701 -7.92 15.32 -58.77
N GLU A 702 -7.78 16.02 -57.65
CA GLU A 702 -7.96 17.49 -57.59
C GLU A 702 -6.95 18.23 -58.47
N GLN A 703 -5.67 17.80 -58.46
CA GLN A 703 -4.64 18.37 -59.31
C GLN A 703 -4.97 18.14 -60.80
N ALA A 704 -5.43 16.94 -61.19
CA ALA A 704 -5.86 16.66 -62.56
C ALA A 704 -7.08 17.50 -62.98
N ILE A 705 -8.05 17.73 -62.09
CA ILE A 705 -9.17 18.64 -62.36
C ILE A 705 -8.67 20.07 -62.57
N ALA A 706 -7.75 20.56 -61.75
CA ALA A 706 -7.18 21.90 -61.90
C ALA A 706 -6.36 22.05 -63.19
N GLU A 707 -5.60 21.02 -63.57
CA GLU A 707 -4.87 20.94 -64.84
C GLU A 707 -5.84 20.97 -66.05
N LEU A 708 -6.95 20.22 -65.99
CA LEU A 708 -7.99 20.20 -67.01
C LEU A 708 -8.79 21.51 -67.10
N GLU A 709 -9.10 22.17 -65.97
CA GLU A 709 -9.77 23.47 -65.96
C GLU A 709 -8.86 24.58 -66.51
N ALA A 710 -7.57 24.54 -66.19
CA ALA A 710 -6.58 25.44 -66.79
C ALA A 710 -6.47 25.24 -68.31
N GLN A 711 -6.39 23.99 -68.79
CA GLN A 711 -6.37 23.72 -70.24
C GLN A 711 -7.67 24.14 -70.93
N ALA A 712 -8.83 23.91 -70.29
CA ALA A 712 -10.12 24.34 -70.82
C ALA A 712 -10.26 25.87 -70.92
N ALA A 713 -9.62 26.62 -70.01
CA ALA A 713 -9.56 28.08 -70.07
C ALA A 713 -8.59 28.57 -71.15
N LEU A 714 -7.41 27.95 -71.29
CA LEU A 714 -6.45 28.24 -72.36
C LEU A 714 -7.05 27.96 -73.75
N ASP A 715 -7.79 26.86 -73.92
CA ASP A 715 -8.45 26.53 -75.17
C ASP A 715 -9.55 27.54 -75.55
N GLU A 716 -10.27 28.08 -74.56
CA GLU A 716 -11.23 29.17 -74.80
C GLU A 716 -10.52 30.50 -75.13
N GLN A 717 -9.41 30.79 -74.45
CA GLN A 717 -8.59 31.99 -74.71
C GLN A 717 -7.97 31.97 -76.12
N ALA A 718 -7.63 30.79 -76.65
CA ALA A 718 -7.16 30.62 -78.02
C ALA A 718 -8.30 30.72 -79.06
N ALA A 719 -9.49 30.16 -78.76
CA ALA A 719 -10.62 30.14 -79.69
C ALA A 719 -11.38 31.49 -79.78
N ALA A 720 -11.51 32.23 -78.68
CA ALA A 720 -12.34 33.42 -78.62
C ALA A 720 -11.91 34.58 -79.55
N PRO A 721 -10.60 34.89 -79.74
CA PRO A 721 -10.16 35.88 -80.72
C PRO A 721 -10.61 35.52 -82.14
N ILE A 722 -10.43 34.26 -82.53
CA ILE A 722 -10.72 33.78 -83.90
C ILE A 722 -12.23 33.76 -84.16
N ARG A 723 -13.02 33.40 -83.14
CA ARG A 723 -14.48 33.56 -83.15
C ARG A 723 -14.89 35.03 -83.37
N GLY A 724 -14.17 35.97 -82.77
CA GLY A 724 -14.35 37.41 -82.96
C GLY A 724 -13.97 37.90 -84.36
N GLU A 725 -12.83 37.43 -84.88
CA GLU A 725 -12.36 37.74 -86.25
C GLU A 725 -13.36 37.25 -87.31
N ILE A 726 -13.83 35.99 -87.22
CA ILE A 726 -14.84 35.43 -88.12
C ILE A 726 -16.16 36.19 -88.01
N ALA A 727 -16.56 36.60 -86.80
CA ALA A 727 -17.76 37.42 -86.60
C ALA A 727 -17.63 38.82 -87.23
N ALA A 728 -16.44 39.41 -87.23
CA ALA A 728 -16.14 40.74 -87.76
C ALA A 728 -16.05 40.81 -89.30
N LEU A 729 -15.93 39.67 -90.00
CA LEU A 729 -15.97 39.63 -91.47
C LEU A 729 -17.25 40.31 -92.02
N PRO A 730 -17.18 41.07 -93.13
CA PRO A 730 -18.35 41.63 -93.81
C PRO A 730 -19.39 40.56 -94.19
N ALA A 731 -20.61 40.98 -94.52
CA ALA A 731 -21.57 40.07 -95.16
C ALA A 731 -21.08 39.69 -96.56
N LYS A 732 -21.44 38.50 -97.07
CA LYS A 732 -20.92 37.97 -98.35
C LYS A 732 -21.03 38.95 -99.53
N ALA A 733 -22.06 39.80 -99.55
CA ALA A 733 -22.28 40.80 -100.59
C ALA A 733 -21.44 42.09 -100.46
N ASP A 734 -20.85 42.35 -99.28
CA ASP A 734 -20.04 43.55 -98.98
C ASP A 734 -18.52 43.30 -99.09
N ILE A 735 -18.11 42.03 -99.16
CA ILE A 735 -16.73 41.57 -99.34
C ILE A 735 -16.14 42.15 -100.63
N LYS A 736 -14.90 42.62 -100.55
CA LYS A 736 -14.12 43.18 -101.67
C LYS A 736 -12.78 42.49 -101.78
N LEU A 737 -12.15 42.60 -102.96
CA LEU A 737 -10.83 42.02 -103.20
C LEU A 737 -9.73 42.59 -102.27
N THR A 738 -9.94 43.79 -101.71
CA THR A 738 -9.10 44.38 -100.66
C THR A 738 -9.07 43.58 -99.36
N ASP A 739 -10.07 42.71 -99.14
CA ASP A 739 -10.29 42.02 -97.88
C ASP A 739 -9.62 40.62 -97.88
N GLU A 740 -9.08 40.18 -99.03
CA GLU A 740 -8.37 38.90 -99.20
C GLU A 740 -7.28 38.67 -98.13
N PRO A 741 -6.38 39.63 -97.81
CA PRO A 741 -5.35 39.41 -96.80
C PRO A 741 -5.92 39.15 -95.41
N ALA A 742 -7.06 39.77 -95.07
CA ALA A 742 -7.74 39.55 -93.79
C ALA A 742 -8.43 38.18 -93.77
N VAL A 743 -9.16 37.81 -94.83
CA VAL A 743 -9.81 36.50 -94.95
C VAL A 743 -8.78 35.36 -94.85
N MET A 744 -7.65 35.48 -95.55
CA MET A 744 -6.56 34.48 -95.50
C MET A 744 -5.87 34.41 -94.13
N ALA A 745 -5.64 35.54 -93.46
CA ALA A 745 -5.07 35.55 -92.11
C ALA A 745 -5.97 34.81 -91.11
N ILE A 746 -7.29 35.07 -91.13
CA ILE A 746 -8.25 34.43 -90.22
C ILE A 746 -8.32 32.91 -90.48
N ARG A 747 -8.25 32.47 -91.75
CA ARG A 747 -8.14 31.04 -92.10
C ARG A 747 -6.85 30.41 -91.57
N ALA A 748 -5.71 31.11 -91.66
CA ALA A 748 -4.44 30.63 -91.12
C ALA A 748 -4.46 30.53 -89.59
N HIS A 749 -5.02 31.54 -88.89
CA HIS A 749 -5.21 31.51 -87.45
C HIS A 749 -6.10 30.33 -87.01
N TYR A 750 -7.24 30.13 -87.68
CA TYR A 750 -8.13 28.99 -87.41
C TYR A 750 -7.46 27.63 -87.65
N ALA A 751 -6.63 27.50 -88.68
CA ALA A 751 -5.93 26.26 -89.00
C ALA A 751 -4.92 25.86 -87.90
N ALA A 752 -4.26 26.84 -87.26
CA ALA A 752 -3.24 26.64 -86.23
C ALA A 752 -3.79 26.16 -84.86
N LEU A 753 -5.09 26.28 -84.62
CA LEU A 753 -5.75 25.82 -83.38
C LEU A 753 -5.74 24.29 -83.24
N THR A 754 -5.77 23.77 -82.02
CA THR A 754 -5.99 22.32 -81.76
C THR A 754 -7.44 21.91 -82.06
N ASP A 755 -7.75 20.62 -82.15
CA ASP A 755 -9.12 20.16 -82.43
C ASP A 755 -10.11 20.51 -81.30
N SER A 756 -9.64 20.57 -80.05
CA SER A 756 -10.40 21.10 -78.91
C SER A 756 -10.75 22.58 -79.11
N GLN A 757 -9.75 23.37 -79.53
CA GLN A 757 -9.90 24.81 -79.77
C GLN A 757 -10.77 25.11 -81.01
N LYS A 758 -10.62 24.35 -82.10
CA LYS A 758 -11.49 24.41 -83.30
C LYS A 758 -12.95 24.13 -82.95
N THR A 759 -13.19 23.10 -82.13
CA THR A 759 -14.53 22.78 -81.60
C THR A 759 -15.13 23.95 -80.81
N ARG A 760 -14.31 24.73 -80.10
CA ARG A 760 -14.75 25.95 -79.39
C ARG A 760 -14.99 27.15 -80.31
N VAL A 761 -14.30 27.30 -81.43
CA VAL A 761 -14.58 28.42 -82.38
C VAL A 761 -16.03 28.32 -82.88
N GLY A 762 -16.49 27.11 -83.24
CA GLY A 762 -17.86 26.85 -83.64
C GLY A 762 -18.10 27.01 -85.14
N ASP A 763 -19.10 27.80 -85.52
CA ASP A 763 -19.48 27.97 -86.92
C ASP A 763 -18.49 28.85 -87.70
N ILE A 764 -18.02 28.33 -88.84
CA ILE A 764 -17.08 28.99 -89.77
C ILE A 764 -17.71 29.28 -91.14
N ALA A 765 -19.03 29.19 -91.27
CA ALA A 765 -19.75 29.48 -92.52
C ALA A 765 -19.39 30.87 -93.07
N LYS A 766 -19.36 31.90 -92.20
CA LYS A 766 -18.97 33.28 -92.56
C LYS A 766 -17.58 33.38 -93.22
N LEU A 767 -16.60 32.63 -92.73
CA LEU A 767 -15.24 32.60 -93.28
C LEU A 767 -15.23 31.94 -94.66
N THR A 768 -15.93 30.81 -94.78
CA THR A 768 -16.06 30.06 -96.04
C THR A 768 -16.79 30.87 -97.11
N ASP A 769 -17.85 31.60 -96.72
CA ASP A 769 -18.58 32.52 -97.58
C ASP A 769 -17.70 33.68 -98.09
N ALA A 770 -16.83 34.22 -97.23
CA ALA A 770 -15.90 35.27 -97.62
C ALA A 770 -14.85 34.75 -98.62
N GLU A 771 -14.28 33.56 -98.40
CA GLU A 771 -13.32 32.92 -99.30
C GLU A 771 -13.91 32.66 -100.71
N ASP A 772 -15.14 32.16 -100.77
CA ASP A 772 -15.88 31.98 -102.03
C ASP A 772 -16.05 33.31 -102.79
N MET A 773 -16.44 34.39 -102.10
CA MET A 773 -16.63 35.69 -102.75
C MET A 773 -15.30 36.32 -103.18
N ILE A 774 -14.22 36.17 -102.41
CA ILE A 774 -12.87 36.59 -102.84
C ILE A 774 -12.48 35.86 -104.13
N ARG A 775 -12.72 34.54 -104.23
CA ARG A 775 -12.44 33.78 -105.45
C ARG A 775 -13.26 34.30 -106.65
N ASP A 776 -14.56 34.49 -106.48
CA ASP A 776 -15.44 34.99 -107.54
C ASP A 776 -15.03 36.41 -108.01
N LEU A 777 -14.64 37.29 -107.07
CA LEU A 777 -14.13 38.64 -107.38
C LEU A 777 -12.80 38.61 -108.15
N LYS A 778 -11.89 37.68 -107.84
CA LYS A 778 -10.62 37.52 -108.59
C LYS A 778 -10.87 37.12 -110.04
N ILE A 779 -11.87 36.27 -110.29
CA ILE A 779 -12.29 35.87 -111.65
C ILE A 779 -12.82 37.07 -112.44
N VAL A 780 -13.72 37.88 -111.85
CA VAL A 780 -14.24 39.10 -112.50
C VAL A 780 -13.12 40.12 -112.76
N ALA A 781 -12.20 40.32 -111.81
CA ALA A 781 -11.09 41.25 -111.96
C ALA A 781 -10.11 40.83 -113.08
N ALA A 782 -9.76 39.55 -113.16
CA ALA A 782 -8.91 39.00 -114.22
C ALA A 782 -9.56 39.19 -115.61
N ALA A 783 -10.81 38.75 -115.76
CA ALA A 783 -11.58 38.91 -116.98
C ALA A 783 -11.71 40.40 -117.39
N LYS A 784 -11.95 41.30 -116.42
CA LYS A 784 -12.02 42.76 -116.68
C LYS A 784 -10.68 43.35 -117.11
N GLY A 785 -9.56 42.84 -116.60
CA GLY A 785 -8.22 43.19 -117.10
C GLY A 785 -8.03 42.76 -118.54
N ASN A 786 -8.13 41.45 -118.78
CA ASN A 786 -7.78 40.79 -120.04
C ASN A 786 -8.75 41.05 -121.20
N LEU A 787 -9.99 41.47 -120.92
CA LEU A 787 -10.98 41.73 -121.98
C LEU A 787 -10.58 42.90 -122.88
N GLN A 788 -10.09 42.59 -124.08
CA GLN A 788 -9.72 43.55 -125.11
C GLN A 788 -10.60 43.39 -126.35
N VAL A 789 -11.13 44.50 -126.87
CA VAL A 789 -11.78 44.55 -128.18
C VAL A 789 -10.78 45.15 -129.16
N VAL A 790 -9.99 44.30 -129.80
CA VAL A 790 -8.99 44.71 -130.77
C VAL A 790 -9.69 45.00 -132.10
N TYR A 791 -9.76 46.29 -132.45
CA TYR A 791 -10.17 46.76 -133.76
C TYR A 791 -8.99 47.49 -134.40
N ASN A 792 -8.31 46.82 -135.33
CA ASN A 792 -7.11 47.33 -136.02
C ASN A 792 -7.39 48.56 -136.91
N GLY A 793 -8.65 48.99 -137.01
CA GLY A 793 -9.07 50.12 -137.80
C GLY A 793 -9.14 49.88 -139.31
N VAL A 794 -8.81 48.68 -139.81
CA VAL A 794 -8.94 48.30 -141.24
C VAL A 794 -9.94 47.15 -141.51
N ALA A 795 -10.31 46.37 -140.49
CA ALA A 795 -11.26 45.25 -140.62
C ALA A 795 -12.73 45.67 -140.81
N GLU A 796 -13.51 44.89 -141.55
CA GLU A 796 -14.97 45.03 -141.74
C GLU A 796 -15.80 44.49 -140.54
N LYS A 797 -15.13 43.98 -139.50
CA LYS A 797 -15.78 43.31 -138.38
C LYS A 797 -14.95 43.40 -137.09
N ILE A 798 -15.64 43.43 -135.95
CA ILE A 798 -15.13 43.41 -134.58
C ILE A 798 -15.51 42.06 -133.94
N ALA A 799 -14.64 41.51 -133.10
CA ALA A 799 -14.96 40.38 -132.24
C ALA A 799 -15.55 40.86 -130.90
N LEU A 800 -16.72 40.34 -130.53
CA LEU A 800 -17.41 40.61 -129.26
C LEU A 800 -17.60 39.28 -128.51
N PRO A 801 -16.66 38.88 -127.64
CA PRO A 801 -16.69 37.57 -126.96
C PRO A 801 -17.77 37.52 -125.86
N SER A 802 -18.43 36.38 -125.70
CA SER A 802 -19.48 36.18 -124.68
C SER A 802 -18.98 35.59 -123.35
N ALA A 803 -17.68 35.29 -123.23
CA ALA A 803 -17.01 34.88 -122.00
C ALA A 803 -15.50 35.17 -122.07
N GLN A 804 -14.85 35.35 -120.91
CA GLN A 804 -13.38 35.46 -120.77
C GLN A 804 -12.99 35.01 -119.35
N ASP A 805 -11.90 34.25 -119.21
CA ASP A 805 -11.26 33.85 -117.93
C ASP A 805 -12.19 33.21 -116.87
N GLY A 806 -13.32 32.61 -117.29
CA GLY A 806 -14.33 32.04 -116.39
C GLY A 806 -15.49 32.98 -116.04
N ALA A 807 -15.43 34.25 -116.45
CA ALA A 807 -16.55 35.19 -116.37
C ALA A 807 -17.40 35.19 -117.65
N THR A 808 -18.70 35.45 -117.50
CA THR A 808 -19.68 35.61 -118.58
C THR A 808 -19.76 37.07 -119.00
N ILE A 809 -19.91 37.36 -120.30
CA ILE A 809 -19.78 38.71 -120.89
C ILE A 809 -21.00 39.06 -121.74
N ALA A 810 -21.55 40.27 -121.53
CA ALA A 810 -22.71 40.78 -122.27
C ALA A 810 -22.52 42.24 -122.74
N TRP A 811 -22.71 42.48 -124.03
CA TRP A 811 -22.37 43.73 -124.72
C TRP A 811 -23.56 44.67 -124.98
N SER A 812 -23.27 45.97 -125.09
CA SER A 812 -24.21 47.04 -125.44
C SER A 812 -23.48 48.25 -126.08
N LEU A 813 -24.21 49.12 -126.78
CA LEU A 813 -23.69 50.41 -127.26
C LEU A 813 -23.87 51.48 -126.18
N LYS A 814 -22.89 52.37 -126.02
CA LYS A 814 -23.03 53.57 -125.17
C LYS A 814 -23.95 54.62 -125.79
N ASP A 815 -23.91 54.76 -127.11
CA ASP A 815 -24.84 55.57 -127.90
C ASP A 815 -25.61 54.70 -128.90
N PRO A 816 -26.92 54.46 -128.71
CA PRO A 816 -27.72 53.60 -129.59
C PRO A 816 -27.79 54.05 -131.06
N VAL A 817 -27.61 55.34 -131.37
CA VAL A 817 -27.68 55.81 -132.78
C VAL A 817 -26.41 55.50 -133.59
N GLN A 818 -25.31 55.07 -132.95
CA GLN A 818 -24.12 54.55 -133.64
C GLN A 818 -24.28 53.13 -134.22
N SER A 819 -25.45 52.51 -134.06
CA SER A 819 -25.76 51.15 -134.59
C SER A 819 -25.70 51.02 -136.12
N SER A 820 -25.66 52.13 -136.85
CA SER A 820 -25.38 52.16 -138.30
C SER A 820 -23.90 51.99 -138.65
N ILE A 821 -22.99 52.26 -137.70
CA ILE A 821 -21.54 52.11 -137.86
C ILE A 821 -21.12 50.72 -137.37
N VAL A 822 -21.61 50.29 -136.21
CA VAL A 822 -21.30 48.99 -135.59
C VAL A 822 -22.57 48.31 -135.08
N ASP A 823 -22.87 47.12 -135.59
CA ASP A 823 -23.90 46.24 -135.02
C ASP A 823 -23.31 45.37 -133.90
N ILE A 824 -23.76 45.57 -132.66
CA ILE A 824 -23.34 44.79 -131.49
C ILE A 824 -23.85 43.35 -131.46
N THR A 825 -24.83 43.00 -132.29
CA THR A 825 -25.39 41.63 -132.36
C THR A 825 -24.54 40.73 -133.24
N THR A 826 -23.96 41.27 -134.31
CA THR A 826 -23.11 40.51 -135.26
C THR A 826 -21.63 40.89 -135.22
N GLY A 827 -21.28 42.08 -134.72
CA GLY A 827 -19.93 42.66 -134.72
C GLY A 827 -19.54 43.42 -136.00
N SER A 828 -20.43 43.54 -136.99
CA SER A 828 -20.11 44.07 -138.33
C SER A 828 -19.87 45.58 -138.34
N VAL A 829 -18.92 46.07 -139.14
CA VAL A 829 -18.52 47.49 -139.20
C VAL A 829 -18.60 48.08 -140.61
N GLN A 830 -19.36 49.16 -140.75
CA GLN A 830 -19.53 49.84 -142.03
C GLN A 830 -18.47 50.93 -142.23
N ARG A 831 -17.84 50.92 -143.42
CA ARG A 831 -16.72 51.80 -143.80
C ARG A 831 -17.04 52.75 -144.93
N GLU A 832 -18.06 52.42 -145.72
CA GLU A 832 -18.45 53.19 -146.89
C GLU A 832 -19.02 54.55 -146.48
N GLY A 833 -18.49 55.62 -147.05
CA GLY A 833 -18.82 57.00 -146.66
C GLY A 833 -17.97 57.61 -145.53
N LEU A 834 -17.08 56.84 -144.88
CA LEU A 834 -16.14 57.41 -143.90
C LEU A 834 -15.07 58.26 -144.58
N ASN A 835 -15.07 59.55 -144.28
CA ASN A 835 -14.15 60.57 -144.79
C ASN A 835 -13.10 61.02 -143.76
N GLU A 836 -13.23 60.61 -142.50
CA GLU A 836 -12.24 60.80 -141.43
C GLU A 836 -12.35 59.70 -140.35
N ASN A 837 -11.41 59.65 -139.39
CA ASN A 837 -11.32 58.57 -138.42
C ASN A 837 -12.39 58.73 -137.31
N THR A 838 -13.49 57.98 -137.37
CA THR A 838 -14.56 58.00 -136.34
C THR A 838 -14.23 57.14 -135.12
N ASP A 839 -14.75 57.53 -133.96
CA ASP A 839 -14.69 56.77 -132.69
C ASP A 839 -16.08 56.23 -132.30
N VAL A 840 -16.15 54.98 -131.82
CA VAL A 840 -17.38 54.30 -131.35
C VAL A 840 -17.13 53.67 -129.98
N VAL A 841 -18.14 53.67 -129.08
CA VAL A 841 -17.99 53.19 -127.68
C VAL A 841 -18.96 52.07 -127.32
N LEU A 842 -18.39 50.98 -126.83
CA LEU A 842 -19.07 49.76 -126.35
C LEU A 842 -19.05 49.72 -124.82
N ILE A 843 -20.11 49.17 -124.21
CA ILE A 843 -20.17 48.87 -122.78
C ILE A 843 -20.43 47.37 -122.60
N THR A 844 -19.69 46.74 -121.69
CA THR A 844 -19.87 45.32 -121.36
C THR A 844 -20.03 45.09 -119.87
N ASN A 845 -20.90 44.14 -119.52
CA ASN A 845 -21.02 43.56 -118.18
C ASN A 845 -20.24 42.24 -118.12
N ILE A 846 -19.59 41.97 -116.98
CA ILE A 846 -18.67 40.85 -116.74
C ILE A 846 -19.05 40.24 -115.38
N ALA A 847 -19.44 38.96 -115.34
CA ALA A 847 -19.92 38.32 -114.11
C ALA A 847 -19.39 36.89 -113.91
N ALA A 848 -19.04 36.54 -112.67
CA ALA A 848 -18.64 35.20 -112.27
C ALA A 848 -19.21 34.89 -110.87
N GLY A 849 -19.90 33.75 -110.73
CA GLY A 849 -20.55 33.37 -109.48
C GLY A 849 -21.50 34.46 -108.96
N ALA A 850 -21.21 35.00 -107.78
CA ALA A 850 -21.98 36.10 -107.18
C ALA A 850 -21.41 37.51 -107.46
N ALA A 851 -20.27 37.63 -108.13
CA ALA A 851 -19.61 38.90 -108.45
C ALA A 851 -19.93 39.40 -109.87
N SER A 852 -20.02 40.73 -110.05
CA SER A 852 -20.16 41.35 -111.38
C SER A 852 -19.61 42.79 -111.43
N ASP A 853 -19.07 43.18 -112.58
CA ASP A 853 -18.49 44.51 -112.85
C ASP A 853 -18.65 44.87 -114.34
N THR A 854 -18.49 46.14 -114.71
CA THR A 854 -18.63 46.64 -116.09
C THR A 854 -17.34 47.27 -116.62
N LYS A 855 -17.19 47.30 -117.95
CA LYS A 855 -16.07 47.96 -118.66
C LYS A 855 -16.60 48.72 -119.88
N GLU A 856 -16.08 49.92 -120.12
CA GLU A 856 -16.29 50.63 -121.38
C GLU A 856 -15.06 50.46 -122.29
N ILE A 857 -15.27 50.36 -123.60
CA ILE A 857 -14.19 50.20 -124.58
C ILE A 857 -14.51 51.05 -125.82
N SER A 858 -13.57 51.93 -126.19
CA SER A 858 -13.66 52.81 -127.36
C SER A 858 -12.76 52.33 -128.49
N ILE A 859 -13.22 52.38 -129.74
CA ILE A 859 -12.52 51.90 -130.94
C ILE A 859 -12.46 52.95 -132.06
N ARG A 860 -11.44 52.86 -132.93
CA ARG A 860 -11.06 53.89 -133.93
C ARG A 860 -10.54 53.28 -135.25
N VAL A 861 -10.70 53.99 -136.37
CA VAL A 861 -10.38 53.51 -137.76
C VAL A 861 -9.01 54.04 -138.27
N LYS A 862 -7.90 53.23 -138.38
CA LYS A 862 -6.45 53.61 -138.65
C LYS A 862 -5.43 52.50 -139.21
N ALA A 863 -4.19 52.30 -138.66
CA ALA A 863 -2.97 51.55 -139.21
C ALA A 863 -1.83 51.10 -138.18
N ILE A 864 -0.66 50.51 -138.58
CA ILE A 864 0.31 49.63 -137.75
C ILE A 864 1.86 49.60 -138.17
N ASN A 865 2.82 49.06 -137.33
CA ASN A 865 4.22 48.46 -137.54
C ASN A 865 5.46 49.13 -136.80
N GLY A 866 6.68 48.56 -136.46
CA GLY A 866 7.25 47.19 -136.19
C GLY A 866 8.81 46.93 -136.45
N GLU A 867 9.70 46.50 -135.49
CA GLU A 867 11.22 46.25 -135.62
C GLU A 867 11.93 45.31 -134.50
N PRO A 868 13.26 44.89 -134.55
CA PRO A 868 13.94 43.75 -133.80
C PRO A 868 15.17 43.97 -132.78
N GLU A 869 16.08 42.96 -132.48
CA GLU A 869 16.65 42.62 -131.10
C GLU A 869 18.14 42.07 -130.84
N THR A 870 18.71 42.14 -129.58
CA THR A 870 19.95 41.46 -128.99
C THR A 870 20.06 41.44 -127.40
N ILE A 871 20.99 40.68 -126.71
CA ILE A 871 21.13 40.55 -125.20
C ILE A 871 22.60 40.71 -124.62
N THR A 872 22.84 41.07 -123.34
CA THR A 872 24.18 41.27 -122.67
C THR A 872 24.24 40.93 -121.15
N SER A 873 25.43 40.59 -120.60
CA SER A 873 25.66 40.15 -119.19
C SER A 873 26.03 41.27 -118.18
N LYS A 874 25.82 40.98 -116.88
CA LYS A 874 26.33 41.68 -115.69
C LYS A 874 27.84 41.53 -115.52
N ALA A 875 28.42 42.42 -114.70
CA ALA A 875 29.84 42.43 -114.34
C ALA A 875 30.15 41.46 -113.18
N ILE A 876 31.01 40.48 -113.44
CA ILE A 876 31.39 39.43 -112.51
C ILE A 876 32.54 39.93 -111.62
N ALA A 877 32.39 39.80 -110.29
CA ALA A 877 33.29 40.41 -109.30
C ALA A 877 34.27 39.42 -108.63
N ASP A 878 33.93 38.13 -108.58
CA ASP A 878 34.79 37.05 -108.09
C ASP A 878 34.67 35.85 -109.05
N PHE A 879 35.72 35.05 -109.14
CA PHE A 879 35.84 33.87 -110.00
C PHE A 879 36.15 32.59 -109.20
N ASP A 880 36.16 32.62 -107.86
CA ASP A 880 36.29 31.45 -106.99
C ASP A 880 34.96 30.74 -106.71
N PHE A 881 34.72 29.63 -107.40
CA PHE A 881 33.53 28.79 -107.24
C PHE A 881 33.85 27.42 -106.57
N SER A 882 34.87 27.35 -105.69
CA SER A 882 35.46 26.10 -105.19
C SER A 882 34.88 25.49 -103.88
N THR A 883 35.18 24.20 -103.64
CA THR A 883 34.69 23.34 -102.53
C THR A 883 35.73 23.14 -101.39
N ILE A 884 35.27 22.93 -100.14
CA ILE A 884 36.08 22.82 -98.90
C ILE A 884 35.85 21.46 -98.20
N TYR A 885 36.87 20.89 -97.52
CA TYR A 885 36.86 19.52 -96.98
C TYR A 885 36.94 19.38 -95.43
N ALA A 886 36.61 18.18 -94.92
CA ALA A 886 36.41 17.79 -93.52
C ALA A 886 37.68 17.62 -92.64
N THR A 887 37.52 17.60 -91.30
CA THR A 887 38.61 17.56 -90.29
C THR A 887 38.41 16.55 -89.13
N GLN A 888 39.47 16.23 -88.36
CA GLN A 888 39.48 15.25 -87.24
C GLN A 888 39.31 15.91 -85.86
N ALA A 889 38.83 15.13 -84.88
CA ALA A 889 38.85 15.53 -83.46
C ALA A 889 40.24 15.37 -82.83
N ARG A 890 40.75 16.45 -82.23
CA ARG A 890 42.07 16.50 -81.58
C ARG A 890 42.07 17.46 -80.39
N GLY A 891 42.66 17.03 -79.28
CA GLY A 891 43.00 17.85 -78.13
C GLY A 891 44.51 17.98 -77.95
N GLU A 892 44.96 19.14 -77.49
CA GLU A 892 46.36 19.39 -77.11
C GLU A 892 46.46 19.74 -75.63
N SER A 893 47.53 19.26 -74.99
CA SER A 893 47.80 19.45 -73.58
C SER A 893 48.34 20.85 -73.29
N PHE A 894 48.24 21.26 -72.03
CA PHE A 894 49.15 22.25 -71.46
C PHE A 894 50.61 21.78 -71.57
N LYS A 895 51.53 22.72 -71.36
CA LYS A 895 52.95 22.38 -71.19
C LYS A 895 53.12 21.44 -69.99
N VAL A 896 53.85 20.36 -70.20
CA VAL A 896 54.24 19.40 -69.16
C VAL A 896 55.54 19.87 -68.51
N ASP A 897 55.50 20.20 -67.21
CA ASP A 897 56.67 20.74 -66.48
C ASP A 897 57.42 19.69 -65.63
N THR A 898 56.93 18.46 -65.53
CA THR A 898 57.59 17.35 -64.81
C THR A 898 57.30 16.00 -65.45
N THR A 899 58.21 15.04 -65.26
CA THR A 899 58.00 13.62 -65.57
C THR A 899 58.08 12.71 -64.33
N ASN A 900 58.25 13.29 -63.14
CA ASN A 900 58.35 12.54 -61.89
C ASN A 900 56.98 12.30 -61.25
N PHE A 901 56.23 11.32 -61.77
CA PHE A 901 54.94 10.90 -61.23
C PHE A 901 55.06 9.82 -60.13
N GLN A 902 56.27 9.56 -59.62
CA GLN A 902 56.47 8.64 -58.50
C GLN A 902 56.11 9.28 -57.13
N SER A 903 56.34 10.59 -56.99
CA SER A 903 55.97 11.33 -55.77
C SER A 903 54.52 11.78 -55.74
N GLU A 904 53.92 12.01 -56.92
CA GLU A 904 52.52 12.36 -57.08
C GLU A 904 51.99 11.75 -58.39
N PRO A 905 51.39 10.55 -58.34
CA PRO A 905 50.81 9.91 -59.51
C PRO A 905 49.69 10.73 -60.16
N LYS A 906 49.44 10.43 -61.44
CA LYS A 906 48.39 11.06 -62.25
C LYS A 906 47.58 9.97 -62.97
N HIS A 907 46.30 9.88 -62.64
CA HIS A 907 45.38 8.85 -63.10
C HIS A 907 44.23 9.46 -63.91
N PHE A 908 44.12 9.10 -65.19
CA PHE A 908 43.03 9.57 -66.04
C PHE A 908 42.63 8.54 -67.10
N THR A 909 41.57 8.84 -67.85
CA THR A 909 41.07 8.01 -68.95
C THR A 909 40.91 8.79 -70.24
N ILE A 910 41.09 8.12 -71.38
CA ILE A 910 40.87 8.65 -72.74
C ILE A 910 39.83 7.77 -73.44
N SER A 911 38.86 8.37 -74.12
CA SER A 911 37.78 7.66 -74.83
C SER A 911 37.42 8.34 -76.15
N ASP A 912 36.96 7.56 -77.12
CA ASP A 912 36.33 8.00 -78.39
C ASP A 912 34.80 7.79 -78.38
N GLY A 913 34.22 7.48 -77.21
CA GLY A 913 32.83 7.05 -77.04
C GLY A 913 32.58 5.56 -77.32
N LYS A 914 33.59 4.78 -77.74
CA LYS A 914 33.47 3.34 -78.04
C LYS A 914 34.40 2.50 -77.16
N ILE A 915 35.64 2.94 -76.96
CA ILE A 915 36.61 2.38 -76.02
C ILE A 915 36.96 3.41 -74.94
N THR A 916 37.40 2.94 -73.77
CA THR A 916 37.87 3.80 -72.68
C THR A 916 39.15 3.21 -72.10
N ILE A 917 40.23 3.98 -72.21
CA ILE A 917 41.60 3.56 -71.93
C ILE A 917 42.08 4.25 -70.65
N PRO A 918 42.44 3.52 -69.58
CA PRO A 918 43.08 4.08 -68.40
C PRO A 918 44.56 4.41 -68.67
N VAL A 919 45.03 5.48 -68.04
CA VAL A 919 46.39 6.02 -68.14
C VAL A 919 46.87 6.33 -66.71
N ASP A 920 47.81 5.51 -66.23
CA ASP A 920 48.24 5.45 -64.83
C ASP A 920 49.71 5.85 -64.65
N LEU A 921 50.00 7.15 -64.76
CA LEU A 921 51.35 7.69 -64.63
C LEU A 921 51.77 7.64 -63.15
N THR A 922 52.58 6.65 -62.78
CA THR A 922 52.88 6.27 -61.38
C THR A 922 54.38 6.18 -61.06
N TRP A 923 55.25 6.50 -62.02
CA TRP A 923 56.71 6.41 -61.88
C TRP A 923 57.42 7.65 -62.44
N ASN A 924 58.71 7.78 -62.16
CA ASN A 924 59.55 8.82 -62.75
C ASN A 924 59.98 8.41 -64.17
N ILE A 925 59.45 9.09 -65.19
CA ILE A 925 59.75 8.78 -66.60
C ILE A 925 61.03 9.53 -67.01
N PRO A 926 62.12 8.84 -67.40
CA PRO A 926 63.38 9.52 -67.73
C PRO A 926 63.26 10.36 -69.01
N LEU A 927 63.66 11.63 -68.95
CA LEU A 927 63.61 12.57 -70.10
C LEU A 927 64.60 12.20 -71.22
N GLY A 928 65.82 11.79 -70.87
CA GLY A 928 66.90 11.62 -71.85
C GLY A 928 67.24 12.95 -72.53
N GLU A 929 67.29 12.95 -73.86
CA GLU A 929 67.45 14.16 -74.69
C GLU A 929 66.10 14.75 -75.14
N PHE A 930 64.97 14.17 -74.73
CA PHE A 930 63.63 14.57 -75.15
C PHE A 930 62.97 15.54 -74.16
N THR A 931 62.00 16.29 -74.66
CA THR A 931 61.17 17.20 -73.86
C THR A 931 60.08 16.47 -73.09
N ALA A 932 59.55 17.09 -72.03
CA ALA A 932 58.59 16.42 -71.14
C ALA A 932 57.27 16.06 -71.84
N GLY A 933 56.77 16.92 -72.74
CA GLY A 933 55.61 16.62 -73.58
C GLY A 933 55.86 15.47 -74.56
N GLN A 934 57.04 15.41 -75.19
CA GLN A 934 57.46 14.26 -76.01
C GLN A 934 57.44 12.94 -75.22
N VAL A 935 58.01 12.93 -74.02
CA VAL A 935 58.13 11.71 -73.20
C VAL A 935 56.78 11.29 -72.61
N VAL A 936 56.00 12.22 -72.04
CA VAL A 936 54.67 11.92 -71.49
C VAL A 936 53.69 11.56 -72.61
N GLY A 937 53.67 12.29 -73.72
CA GLY A 937 52.84 11.94 -74.88
C GLY A 937 53.15 10.56 -75.47
N SER A 938 54.43 10.16 -75.49
CA SER A 938 54.84 8.80 -75.90
C SER A 938 54.44 7.73 -74.88
N ALA A 939 54.50 8.03 -73.58
CA ALA A 939 54.02 7.14 -72.52
C ALA A 939 52.49 6.96 -72.59
N VAL A 940 51.73 8.05 -72.83
CA VAL A 940 50.28 8.01 -73.05
C VAL A 940 49.94 7.21 -74.30
N ASP A 941 50.66 7.36 -75.42
CA ASP A 941 50.43 6.51 -76.60
C ASP A 941 50.78 5.05 -76.34
N SER A 942 51.76 4.77 -75.47
CA SER A 942 52.09 3.40 -75.03
C SER A 942 50.95 2.78 -74.21
N PHE A 943 50.29 3.51 -73.31
CA PHE A 943 49.06 3.04 -72.65
C PHE A 943 47.94 2.73 -73.67
N ILE A 944 47.79 3.56 -74.72
CA ILE A 944 46.82 3.31 -75.80
C ILE A 944 47.18 2.05 -76.58
N GLN A 945 48.45 1.87 -76.94
CA GLN A 945 48.93 0.68 -77.67
C GLN A 945 48.82 -0.59 -76.82
N ASP A 946 49.23 -0.56 -75.55
CA ASP A 946 49.14 -1.70 -74.63
C ASP A 946 47.69 -2.09 -74.33
N TYR A 947 46.78 -1.12 -74.20
CA TYR A 947 45.34 -1.42 -74.10
C TYR A 947 44.82 -2.10 -75.38
N CYS A 948 45.20 -1.61 -76.56
CA CYS A 948 44.83 -2.23 -77.83
C CYS A 948 45.35 -3.67 -77.92
N ASN A 949 46.63 -3.88 -77.63
CA ASN A 949 47.28 -5.19 -77.61
C ASN A 949 46.59 -6.15 -76.62
N ALA A 950 46.26 -5.69 -75.40
CA ALA A 950 45.61 -6.49 -74.37
C ALA A 950 44.17 -6.90 -74.73
N HIS A 951 43.46 -6.09 -75.53
CA HIS A 951 42.09 -6.35 -75.98
C HIS A 951 42.02 -6.92 -77.41
N GLY A 952 43.16 -7.26 -78.03
CA GLY A 952 43.23 -7.86 -79.37
C GLY A 952 42.92 -6.91 -80.52
N ILE A 953 43.01 -5.60 -80.30
CA ILE A 953 42.82 -4.56 -81.32
C ILE A 953 44.15 -4.35 -82.05
N ASP A 954 44.16 -4.60 -83.36
CA ASP A 954 45.30 -4.29 -84.23
C ASP A 954 45.59 -2.78 -84.22
N LEU A 955 46.86 -2.40 -84.00
CA LEU A 955 47.30 -1.00 -83.97
C LEU A 955 47.06 -0.27 -85.30
N GLY A 956 46.95 -0.99 -86.43
CA GLY A 956 46.51 -0.41 -87.71
C GLY A 956 45.03 0.02 -87.74
N ASN A 957 44.22 -0.48 -86.81
CA ASN A 957 42.79 -0.22 -86.68
C ASN A 957 42.43 0.55 -85.38
N ARG A 958 43.42 1.10 -84.66
CA ARG A 958 43.18 1.88 -83.43
C ARG A 958 42.42 3.17 -83.74
N THR A 959 41.39 3.49 -82.95
CA THR A 959 40.58 4.69 -83.14
C THR A 959 41.19 5.94 -82.49
N LEU A 960 41.92 5.75 -81.39
CA LEU A 960 42.65 6.78 -80.63
C LEU A 960 44.16 6.70 -80.84
N GLY A 961 44.83 7.84 -80.72
CA GLY A 961 46.29 7.93 -80.58
C GLY A 961 46.71 9.18 -79.79
N ALA A 962 47.94 9.16 -79.30
CA ALA A 962 48.61 10.30 -78.70
C ALA A 962 49.98 10.56 -79.38
N VAL A 963 50.44 11.82 -79.34
CA VAL A 963 51.75 12.21 -79.89
C VAL A 963 52.29 13.42 -79.15
N GLY A 964 53.52 13.31 -78.63
CA GLY A 964 54.20 14.43 -77.97
C GLY A 964 55.04 15.27 -78.94
N PHE A 965 55.02 16.59 -78.79
CA PHE A 965 55.72 17.51 -79.68
C PHE A 965 56.24 18.74 -78.91
N GLY A 966 57.54 18.77 -78.62
CA GLY A 966 58.08 19.71 -77.63
C GLY A 966 57.48 19.44 -76.24
N ASP A 967 57.29 20.51 -75.45
CA ASP A 967 56.80 20.38 -74.07
C ASP A 967 55.28 20.09 -73.96
N THR A 968 54.53 19.98 -75.06
CA THR A 968 53.11 19.56 -75.09
C THR A 968 52.95 18.17 -75.72
N PHE A 969 51.76 17.58 -75.58
CA PHE A 969 51.32 16.43 -76.37
C PHE A 969 49.87 16.57 -76.81
N SER A 970 49.52 15.92 -77.91
CA SER A 970 48.14 15.82 -78.39
C SER A 970 47.58 14.42 -78.20
N ILE A 971 46.26 14.35 -78.05
CA ILE A 971 45.43 13.15 -78.19
C ILE A 971 44.43 13.39 -79.32
N PHE A 972 44.12 12.38 -80.12
CA PHE A 972 43.25 12.55 -81.29
C PHE A 972 42.55 11.25 -81.70
N ALA A 973 41.43 11.40 -82.40
CA ALA A 973 40.75 10.31 -83.07
C ALA A 973 41.15 10.26 -84.56
N PHE A 974 41.31 9.07 -85.12
CA PHE A 974 41.72 8.91 -86.53
C PHE A 974 40.59 9.21 -87.54
N SER A 975 39.33 9.29 -87.10
CA SER A 975 38.18 9.68 -87.93
C SER A 975 38.13 11.19 -88.24
N THR A 976 37.67 11.55 -89.44
CA THR A 976 37.22 12.91 -89.78
C THR A 976 35.70 13.05 -89.69
N GLY A 977 35.20 14.28 -89.75
CA GLY A 977 33.77 14.62 -89.71
C GLY A 977 33.31 15.09 -88.33
N SER A 978 32.10 15.64 -88.26
CA SER A 978 31.46 16.09 -87.01
C SER A 978 31.26 14.97 -85.97
N GLU A 979 31.11 13.72 -86.44
CA GLU A 979 31.02 12.49 -85.63
C GLU A 979 32.36 12.03 -85.01
N SER A 980 33.48 12.66 -85.37
CA SER A 980 34.76 12.39 -84.72
C SER A 980 34.79 13.03 -83.33
N SER A 981 35.19 12.30 -82.29
CA SER A 981 35.34 12.85 -80.93
C SER A 981 36.45 12.21 -80.11
N VAL A 982 36.97 12.97 -79.13
CA VAL A 982 37.83 12.49 -78.04
C VAL A 982 37.33 13.07 -76.72
N THR A 983 37.18 12.23 -75.70
CA THR A 983 36.69 12.57 -74.36
C THR A 983 37.68 12.13 -73.27
N LEU A 984 37.82 12.91 -72.20
CA LEU A 984 38.70 12.65 -71.06
C LEU A 984 37.91 12.48 -69.75
N GLY A 985 38.39 11.59 -68.88
CA GLY A 985 37.79 11.31 -67.57
C GLY A 985 38.82 10.90 -66.50
N GLY A 986 38.32 10.51 -65.33
CA GLY A 986 39.15 10.25 -64.14
C GLY A 986 39.54 11.52 -63.36
N PRO A 987 40.27 11.39 -62.24
CA PRO A 987 40.57 12.53 -61.36
C PRO A 987 41.57 13.54 -61.93
N ASP A 988 42.60 13.10 -62.67
CA ASP A 988 43.76 13.96 -62.98
C ASP A 988 43.80 14.53 -64.41
N TRP A 989 42.81 14.31 -65.29
CA TRP A 989 42.91 14.75 -66.70
C TRP A 989 43.11 16.28 -66.84
N GLN A 990 42.57 17.06 -65.90
CA GLN A 990 42.69 18.52 -65.84
C GLN A 990 44.13 19.01 -65.61
N TYR A 991 45.02 18.14 -65.11
CA TYR A 991 46.44 18.43 -65.01
C TYR A 991 47.09 18.59 -66.39
N PHE A 992 46.59 17.86 -67.40
CA PHE A 992 47.15 17.87 -68.74
C PHE A 992 46.32 18.67 -69.75
N PHE A 993 44.99 18.71 -69.68
CA PHE A 993 44.14 19.28 -70.75
C PHE A 993 43.18 20.38 -70.29
N PRO A 994 42.94 21.42 -71.12
CA PRO A 994 42.04 22.53 -70.78
C PRO A 994 40.56 22.17 -70.80
N GLN A 995 40.16 21.12 -71.51
CA GLN A 995 38.77 20.67 -71.61
C GLN A 995 38.69 19.16 -71.78
N SER A 996 37.55 18.57 -71.40
CA SER A 996 37.35 17.13 -71.41
C SER A 996 36.82 16.56 -72.73
N GLN A 997 36.60 17.37 -73.77
CA GLN A 997 36.01 16.91 -75.03
C GLN A 997 36.50 17.73 -76.24
N TYR A 998 36.65 17.06 -77.39
CA TYR A 998 37.12 17.63 -78.67
C TYR A 998 36.41 16.93 -79.84
N ASN A 999 35.99 17.65 -80.89
CA ASN A 999 35.20 17.12 -82.03
C ASN A 999 35.76 17.59 -83.41
N GLY A 1000 35.31 17.00 -84.53
CA GLY A 1000 35.70 17.35 -85.92
C GLY A 1000 34.68 18.17 -86.74
N THR A 1001 34.87 18.28 -88.07
CA THR A 1001 34.00 19.07 -89.00
C THR A 1001 33.85 18.42 -90.40
N ASP A 1002 32.84 18.84 -91.18
CA ASP A 1002 32.44 18.25 -92.47
C ASP A 1002 32.81 19.09 -93.74
N ILE A 1003 32.22 18.77 -94.90
CA ILE A 1003 32.51 19.31 -96.27
C ILE A 1003 31.52 20.44 -96.65
N ASP A 1004 31.96 21.45 -97.44
CA ASP A 1004 31.11 22.54 -97.96
C ASP A 1004 31.28 22.79 -99.49
N HIS A 1005 30.15 23.05 -100.17
CA HIS A 1005 30.01 23.33 -101.62
C HIS A 1005 29.41 24.72 -101.93
N SER A 1006 29.28 25.62 -100.95
CA SER A 1006 28.51 26.88 -101.02
C SER A 1006 28.85 27.86 -102.15
N LYS A 1007 30.01 27.72 -102.81
CA LYS A 1007 30.50 28.65 -103.85
C LYS A 1007 30.10 28.29 -105.29
N ASN A 1008 29.67 27.07 -105.59
CA ASN A 1008 29.38 26.63 -106.96
C ASN A 1008 28.20 27.43 -107.60
N ARG A 1009 28.14 27.58 -108.93
CA ARG A 1009 27.11 28.38 -109.66
C ARG A 1009 26.64 27.75 -110.97
N THR A 1010 25.39 28.03 -111.38
CA THR A 1010 24.71 27.45 -112.56
C THR A 1010 23.70 28.37 -113.27
N PHE A 1011 23.70 28.44 -114.61
CA PHE A 1011 22.67 29.14 -115.41
C PHE A 1011 22.50 28.52 -116.82
N ASN A 1012 21.48 28.95 -117.57
CA ASN A 1012 21.09 28.41 -118.87
C ASN A 1012 21.03 29.49 -119.98
N VAL A 1013 21.06 29.06 -121.25
CA VAL A 1013 20.90 29.93 -122.44
C VAL A 1013 20.11 29.20 -123.54
N SER A 1014 19.22 29.88 -124.26
CA SER A 1014 18.41 29.32 -125.36
C SER A 1014 18.22 30.28 -126.55
N ASP A 1015 18.07 29.69 -127.74
CA ASP A 1015 17.73 30.33 -129.03
C ASP A 1015 16.26 30.09 -129.46
N GLY A 1016 15.44 29.51 -128.58
CA GLY A 1016 14.06 29.11 -128.85
C GLY A 1016 13.87 27.66 -129.33
N GLU A 1017 14.93 26.94 -129.71
CA GLU A 1017 14.87 25.53 -130.12
C GLU A 1017 15.76 24.62 -129.24
N HIS A 1018 16.92 25.10 -128.83
CA HIS A 1018 17.92 24.40 -128.02
C HIS A 1018 18.15 25.11 -126.68
N THR A 1019 18.68 24.41 -125.68
CA THR A 1019 19.04 25.01 -124.38
C THR A 1019 20.30 24.39 -123.80
N ALA A 1020 21.26 25.23 -123.40
CA ALA A 1020 22.45 24.83 -122.69
C ALA A 1020 22.29 25.03 -121.18
N ILE A 1021 22.91 24.17 -120.37
CA ILE A 1021 23.16 24.41 -118.94
C ILE A 1021 24.67 24.68 -118.79
N VAL A 1022 25.01 25.70 -118.02
CA VAL A 1022 26.38 26.16 -117.73
C VAL A 1022 26.65 25.98 -116.24
N THR A 1023 27.64 25.16 -115.90
CA THR A 1023 28.07 24.91 -114.51
C THR A 1023 29.47 25.47 -114.23
N LEU A 1024 29.68 26.01 -113.03
CA LEU A 1024 30.91 26.59 -112.51
C LEU A 1024 31.21 26.06 -111.09
N ASP A 1025 32.34 25.38 -110.92
CA ASP A 1025 32.73 24.65 -109.69
C ASP A 1025 34.22 24.78 -109.32
N TRP A 1026 34.93 25.71 -109.96
CA TRP A 1026 36.38 25.87 -109.86
C TRP A 1026 36.77 27.35 -109.76
N GLN A 1027 38.00 27.63 -109.32
CA GLN A 1027 38.55 29.00 -109.32
C GLN A 1027 39.15 29.36 -110.69
N TYR A 1028 38.50 30.24 -111.44
CA TYR A 1028 38.98 30.69 -112.76
C TYR A 1028 39.87 31.94 -112.64
N ALA A 1029 40.86 32.08 -113.53
CA ALA A 1029 41.84 33.16 -113.46
C ALA A 1029 41.43 34.44 -114.21
N THR A 1030 40.60 34.34 -115.27
CA THR A 1030 40.14 35.49 -116.07
C THR A 1030 38.76 35.24 -116.70
N ILE A 1031 38.11 36.31 -117.18
CA ILE A 1031 36.83 36.23 -117.91
C ILE A 1031 36.94 35.43 -119.21
N GLU A 1032 38.07 35.42 -119.91
CA GLU A 1032 38.25 34.65 -121.14
C GLU A 1032 38.32 33.15 -120.87
N ALA A 1033 38.87 32.75 -119.72
CA ALA A 1033 38.80 31.36 -119.26
C ALA A 1033 37.34 30.95 -118.98
N LEU A 1034 36.55 31.84 -118.38
CA LEU A 1034 35.13 31.63 -118.11
C LEU A 1034 34.32 31.56 -119.42
N VAL A 1035 34.46 32.53 -120.33
CA VAL A 1035 33.79 32.57 -121.64
C VAL A 1035 34.20 31.37 -122.52
N GLY A 1036 35.44 30.88 -122.38
CA GLY A 1036 35.89 29.62 -123.00
C GLY A 1036 35.25 28.36 -122.40
N VAL A 1037 34.83 28.39 -121.13
CA VAL A 1037 34.02 27.33 -120.49
C VAL A 1037 32.55 27.45 -120.91
N ILE A 1038 31.98 28.66 -120.95
CA ILE A 1038 30.61 28.94 -121.40
C ILE A 1038 30.41 28.49 -122.85
N ASN A 1039 31.22 28.96 -123.80
CA ASN A 1039 31.07 28.60 -125.21
C ASN A 1039 31.21 27.10 -125.48
N ARG A 1040 32.01 26.36 -124.70
CA ARG A 1040 32.07 24.89 -124.79
C ARG A 1040 30.78 24.22 -124.33
N GLN A 1041 30.11 24.77 -123.31
CA GLN A 1041 28.81 24.26 -122.83
C GLN A 1041 27.67 24.65 -123.79
N LEU A 1042 27.68 25.88 -124.35
CA LEU A 1042 26.77 26.29 -125.44
C LEU A 1042 26.90 25.38 -126.67
N GLN A 1043 28.12 25.17 -127.15
CA GLN A 1043 28.40 24.32 -128.32
C GLN A 1043 28.08 22.85 -128.05
N GLY A 1044 28.30 22.37 -126.82
CA GLY A 1044 27.91 21.02 -126.40
C GLY A 1044 26.38 20.78 -126.37
N ALA A 1045 25.58 21.85 -126.40
CA ALA A 1045 24.11 21.82 -126.40
C ALA A 1045 23.48 22.37 -127.70
N SER A 1046 24.28 22.66 -128.73
CA SER A 1046 23.84 23.11 -130.06
C SER A 1046 23.06 24.44 -130.14
N VAL A 1047 23.20 25.34 -129.17
CA VAL A 1047 22.46 26.63 -129.15
C VAL A 1047 22.99 27.60 -130.23
N SER A 1048 22.09 28.20 -131.01
CA SER A 1048 22.37 29.14 -132.11
C SER A 1048 22.70 30.57 -131.64
N ALA A 1049 23.47 30.70 -130.56
CA ALA A 1049 23.92 31.96 -129.98
C ALA A 1049 25.42 31.90 -129.66
N THR A 1050 26.14 33.01 -129.79
CA THR A 1050 27.57 33.10 -129.48
C THR A 1050 27.80 33.94 -128.24
N ALA A 1051 28.61 33.47 -127.29
CA ALA A 1051 29.04 34.26 -126.13
C ALA A 1051 30.33 35.02 -126.45
N GLU A 1052 30.26 36.35 -126.49
CA GLU A 1052 31.39 37.23 -126.80
C GLU A 1052 31.83 38.02 -125.56
N THR A 1053 33.13 38.08 -125.26
CA THR A 1053 33.67 38.93 -124.19
C THR A 1053 33.43 40.41 -124.52
N VAL A 1054 32.86 41.15 -123.57
CA VAL A 1054 32.59 42.60 -123.68
C VAL A 1054 33.72 43.40 -123.04
N ASN A 1055 34.19 42.97 -121.87
CA ASN A 1055 35.34 43.53 -121.16
C ASN A 1055 35.87 42.51 -120.14
N ALA A 1056 36.86 42.89 -119.33
CA ALA A 1056 37.53 42.04 -118.33
C ALA A 1056 36.60 41.40 -117.27
N ASN A 1057 35.33 41.80 -117.18
CA ASN A 1057 34.35 41.31 -116.21
C ASN A 1057 32.99 40.96 -116.83
N GLN A 1058 32.78 41.10 -118.15
CA GLN A 1058 31.47 40.96 -118.81
C GLN A 1058 31.54 40.23 -120.16
N PHE A 1059 30.43 39.58 -120.54
CA PHE A 1059 30.21 39.00 -121.87
C PHE A 1059 28.81 39.37 -122.41
N LYS A 1060 28.47 38.95 -123.64
CA LYS A 1060 27.15 39.15 -124.26
C LYS A 1060 26.74 37.97 -125.12
N LEU A 1061 25.46 37.90 -125.47
CA LEU A 1061 24.85 36.85 -126.28
C LEU A 1061 24.21 37.48 -127.54
N VAL A 1062 24.60 37.00 -128.72
CA VAL A 1062 24.16 37.59 -130.00
C VAL A 1062 23.34 36.57 -130.80
N ALA A 1063 22.19 37.01 -131.32
CA ALA A 1063 21.33 36.24 -132.20
C ALA A 1063 21.92 36.17 -133.61
N ASN A 1064 21.83 35.00 -134.26
CA ASN A 1064 22.42 34.79 -135.58
C ASN A 1064 21.55 35.26 -136.77
N SER A 1065 20.35 35.81 -136.52
CA SER A 1065 19.43 36.34 -137.55
C SER A 1065 18.42 37.32 -136.96
N THR A 1066 17.74 38.13 -137.79
CA THR A 1066 16.68 39.09 -137.40
C THR A 1066 15.40 38.44 -136.87
N ASP A 1067 15.23 37.15 -137.15
CA ASP A 1067 13.99 36.40 -136.93
C ASP A 1067 14.12 35.42 -135.74
N ILE A 1068 15.19 35.55 -134.95
CA ILE A 1068 15.54 34.70 -133.80
C ILE A 1068 15.41 35.51 -132.52
N LEU A 1069 14.64 35.01 -131.56
CA LEU A 1069 14.53 35.54 -130.20
C LEU A 1069 15.53 34.82 -129.29
N LEU A 1070 16.31 35.54 -128.49
CA LEU A 1070 17.19 34.92 -127.48
C LEU A 1070 16.52 34.89 -126.11
N SER A 1071 16.91 33.93 -125.27
CA SER A 1071 16.55 33.91 -123.85
C SER A 1071 17.64 33.32 -122.98
N VAL A 1072 17.61 33.71 -121.71
CA VAL A 1072 18.38 33.13 -120.61
C VAL A 1072 17.39 32.55 -119.59
N SER A 1073 17.87 31.65 -118.71
CA SER A 1073 17.12 31.18 -117.54
C SER A 1073 18.08 30.59 -116.50
N GLY A 1074 17.69 30.39 -115.24
CA GLY A 1074 18.35 29.42 -114.35
C GLY A 1074 18.62 29.86 -112.91
N ALA A 1075 19.19 28.96 -112.09
CA ALA A 1075 19.26 29.14 -110.64
C ALA A 1075 20.11 30.34 -110.18
N ASP A 1076 21.24 30.59 -110.84
CA ASP A 1076 22.14 31.73 -110.55
C ASP A 1076 22.09 32.82 -111.63
N GLU A 1077 21.18 32.71 -112.61
CA GLU A 1077 21.06 33.60 -113.78
C GLU A 1077 21.11 35.09 -113.42
N ASN A 1078 20.37 35.51 -112.38
CA ASN A 1078 20.26 36.91 -111.97
C ASN A 1078 21.58 37.49 -111.41
N GLN A 1079 22.60 36.65 -111.18
CA GLN A 1079 23.98 37.07 -110.89
C GLN A 1079 24.77 37.40 -112.17
N PHE A 1080 24.32 36.90 -113.33
CA PHE A 1080 24.97 37.03 -114.64
C PHE A 1080 24.19 37.88 -115.66
N PHE A 1081 22.87 38.06 -115.56
CA PHE A 1081 22.03 38.83 -116.51
C PHE A 1081 21.00 39.70 -115.79
N GLU A 1082 20.48 40.72 -116.48
CA GLU A 1082 19.25 41.45 -116.08
C GLU A 1082 18.02 40.81 -116.76
N GLU A 1083 16.82 41.08 -116.22
CA GLU A 1083 15.51 40.72 -116.82
C GLU A 1083 15.17 41.56 -118.06
#